data_AF-A0A2I2DWL7-F1
#
_entry.id   AF-A0A2I2DWL7-F1
#
_cell.length_a   1.000
_cell.length_b   1.000
_cell.length_c   1.000
_cell.angle_alpha   90.00
_cell.angle_beta   90.00
_cell.angle_gamma   90.00
#
_symmetry.space_group_name_H-M   'P 1'
#
loop_
_entity.id
_entity.type
_entity.pdbx_description
1 polymer ?
#
loop_
_entity_poly.entity_id
_entity_poly.type
_entity_poly.pdbx_seq_one_letter_code
_entity_poly.pdbx_strand_id
1 'polypeptide(L)'
;MKCLWINKIQEEITELSKIDWSASIIEKTKEDLKEHDFNEEDEFYNKIFPDFFKIRLREFSDSILLECFESLNYSIIAGECFFNEFIKEVDNIINLSGSIQYVQFDKSINEDLVLSLEDIIKEKNPLSILKDCLIEYKSNAKHLLRYVENPSLNTLFDLSDQTNDILEYLVNNDGSDIQKHLLKLVKNNFFLLRKDFVLKYEIKELQDLLLSKNQLLDCDKFFQNTPNSTISKIIPVLIDKSIFLIRKFIIRKRKEENIHNENYVFLGEETDFDLNSHKLSLGIFEYWDEYSINHFLSEENSEKAISLKRNAKRILNIGKISALDFHALTKYFKDLENDIDSLESLENDINEIQLNLNIKLDKYSIDIIENYISNNVFSEKLKSKLSTTSLDINDVMELIEKDLKRIQILQNRSCINNFFPYYKICDFLCQYIDKKILNSSLKDDRSKNYIQEASIALSFLKDYFESFKLNLKWSKNHLNYAYQLPYSESIRQYTIDEGKMIDVFSSSSFSLPIDFEKYDDFIAFINAFILRIENEIKSLLNITSLMEIYGGEKENLHNEIKDNFKKNIELLGIFSAIIALVFGGISTITKDVKFEDQFLILVTLFIILFTFITLLKTYVNNDKEKDVFKILGLFFVYLIFLVSIIVILSFVLKLR
;
A
#
# COMPACT_ATOMS: atom_id res chain seq x y z
N MET A 1 -15.52 -12.97 27.74
CA MET A 1 -16.69 -12.22 27.24
C MET A 1 -17.70 -13.26 26.80
N LYS A 2 -18.98 -13.11 27.14
CA LYS A 2 -20.06 -14.05 26.76
C LYS A 2 -20.93 -13.41 25.70
N CYS A 3 -21.56 -14.22 24.83
CA CYS A 3 -22.52 -13.74 23.85
C CYS A 3 -23.82 -13.31 24.56
N LEU A 4 -23.94 -12.03 24.89
CA LEU A 4 -25.07 -11.49 25.65
C LEU A 4 -26.36 -11.63 24.86
N TRP A 5 -26.35 -11.26 23.58
CA TRP A 5 -27.56 -11.18 22.77
C TRP A 5 -27.98 -12.54 22.23
N ILE A 6 -27.03 -13.39 21.84
CA ILE A 6 -27.32 -14.79 21.51
C ILE A 6 -27.95 -15.52 22.71
N ASN A 7 -27.44 -15.30 23.93
CA ASN A 7 -28.02 -15.91 25.13
C ASN A 7 -29.46 -15.43 25.39
N LYS A 8 -29.80 -14.17 25.08
CA LYS A 8 -31.19 -13.69 25.17
C LYS A 8 -32.14 -14.42 24.22
N ILE A 9 -31.72 -14.64 22.97
CA ILE A 9 -32.50 -15.46 22.01
C ILE A 9 -32.69 -16.86 22.58
N GLN A 10 -31.64 -17.44 23.16
CA GLN A 10 -31.74 -18.76 23.78
C GLN A 10 -32.71 -18.78 24.97
N GLU A 11 -32.69 -17.75 25.82
CA GLU A 11 -33.62 -17.59 26.94
C GLU A 11 -35.06 -17.50 26.44
N GLU A 12 -35.36 -16.64 25.45
CA GLU A 12 -36.68 -16.48 24.83
C GLU A 12 -37.22 -17.81 24.28
N ILE A 13 -36.43 -18.52 23.48
CA ILE A 13 -36.84 -19.82 22.91
C ILE A 13 -37.01 -20.88 23.99
N THR A 14 -36.15 -20.86 25.02
CA THR A 14 -36.25 -21.80 26.14
C THR A 14 -37.50 -21.55 26.96
N GLU A 15 -37.87 -20.31 27.21
CA GLU A 15 -39.14 -19.97 27.87
C GLU A 15 -40.34 -20.40 27.02
N LEU A 16 -40.28 -20.17 25.71
CA LEU A 16 -41.32 -20.61 24.79
C LEU A 16 -41.52 -22.13 24.81
N SER A 17 -40.43 -22.90 24.90
CA SER A 17 -40.48 -24.37 24.98
C SER A 17 -41.13 -24.91 26.26
N LYS A 18 -41.26 -24.08 27.31
CA LYS A 18 -41.90 -24.47 28.58
C LYS A 18 -43.39 -24.16 28.62
N ILE A 19 -43.90 -23.34 27.70
CA ILE A 19 -45.29 -22.88 27.67
C ILE A 19 -46.04 -23.71 26.61
N ASP A 20 -47.30 -24.06 26.90
CA ASP A 20 -48.21 -24.61 25.88
C ASP A 20 -48.76 -23.47 25.00
N TRP A 21 -47.87 -22.92 24.17
CA TRP A 21 -48.18 -21.82 23.27
C TRP A 21 -49.27 -22.21 22.26
N SER A 22 -49.35 -23.50 21.89
CA SER A 22 -50.37 -24.05 21.01
C SER A 22 -51.77 -23.97 21.59
N ALA A 23 -51.94 -24.28 22.88
CA ALA A 23 -53.21 -24.14 23.57
C ALA A 23 -53.68 -22.68 23.59
N SER A 24 -52.75 -21.73 23.82
CA SER A 24 -53.08 -20.30 23.80
C SER A 24 -53.57 -19.81 22.43
N ILE A 25 -52.98 -20.31 21.33
CA ILE A 25 -53.43 -19.99 19.97
C ILE A 25 -54.81 -20.59 19.71
N ILE A 26 -55.05 -21.83 20.14
CA ILE A 26 -56.36 -22.48 20.02
C ILE A 26 -57.44 -21.66 20.74
N GLU A 27 -57.19 -21.26 22.00
CA GLU A 27 -58.15 -20.46 22.76
C GLU A 27 -58.49 -19.15 22.06
N LYS A 28 -57.49 -18.41 21.58
CA LYS A 28 -57.71 -17.18 20.80
C LYS A 28 -58.49 -17.42 19.51
N THR A 29 -58.20 -18.52 18.81
CA THR A 29 -58.94 -18.90 17.60
C THR A 29 -60.41 -19.20 17.92
N LYS A 30 -60.69 -19.83 19.07
CA LYS A 30 -62.06 -20.05 19.54
C LYS A 30 -62.78 -18.74 19.87
N GLU A 31 -62.09 -17.79 20.49
CA GLU A 31 -62.63 -16.46 20.80
C GLU A 31 -63.01 -15.71 19.52
N ASP A 32 -62.14 -15.68 18.51
CA ASP A 32 -62.43 -15.01 17.24
C ASP A 32 -63.63 -15.60 16.50
N LEU A 33 -63.70 -16.93 16.46
CA LEU A 33 -64.82 -17.60 15.80
C LEU A 33 -66.15 -17.28 16.48
N LYS A 34 -66.15 -17.15 17.82
CA LYS A 34 -67.33 -16.70 18.57
C LYS A 34 -67.69 -15.25 18.25
N GLU A 35 -66.71 -14.36 18.11
CA GLU A 35 -66.94 -12.97 17.68
C GLU A 35 -67.51 -12.87 16.25
N HIS A 36 -67.29 -13.90 15.44
CA HIS A 36 -67.84 -14.05 14.09
C HIS A 36 -69.11 -14.94 14.02
N ASP A 37 -69.77 -15.19 15.15
CA ASP A 37 -71.01 -15.99 15.28
C ASP A 37 -70.89 -17.48 14.86
N PHE A 38 -69.68 -18.07 14.89
CA PHE A 38 -69.46 -19.50 14.69
C PHE A 38 -69.30 -20.25 16.03
N ASN A 39 -70.17 -21.22 16.28
CA ASN A 39 -70.14 -22.10 17.46
C ASN A 39 -69.51 -23.46 17.14
N GLU A 40 -68.97 -24.15 18.17
CA GLU A 40 -68.38 -25.50 18.02
C GLU A 40 -69.39 -26.55 17.51
N GLU A 41 -70.69 -26.28 17.63
CA GLU A 41 -71.78 -27.14 17.14
C GLU A 41 -72.11 -26.92 15.64
N ASP A 42 -71.55 -25.89 15.00
CA ASP A 42 -71.82 -25.59 13.59
C ASP A 42 -71.09 -26.55 12.65
N GLU A 43 -71.80 -27.04 11.62
CA GLU A 43 -71.24 -27.97 10.62
C GLU A 43 -70.00 -27.40 9.89
N PHE A 44 -69.90 -26.07 9.79
CA PHE A 44 -68.79 -25.37 9.14
C PHE A 44 -67.61 -25.07 10.09
N TYR A 45 -67.77 -25.23 11.40
CA TYR A 45 -66.76 -24.83 12.40
C TYR A 45 -65.41 -25.49 12.14
N ASN A 46 -65.38 -26.83 12.03
CA ASN A 46 -64.16 -27.60 11.79
C ASN A 46 -63.51 -27.28 10.43
N LYS A 47 -64.26 -26.71 9.49
CA LYS A 47 -63.75 -26.33 8.16
C LYS A 47 -63.09 -24.95 8.17
N ILE A 48 -63.60 -24.02 8.97
CA ILE A 48 -63.14 -22.62 9.05
C ILE A 48 -62.06 -22.45 10.12
N PHE A 49 -62.10 -23.25 11.19
CA PHE A 49 -61.13 -23.20 12.30
C PHE A 49 -59.66 -23.22 11.84
N PRO A 50 -59.24 -24.11 10.91
CA PRO A 50 -57.84 -24.14 10.47
C PRO A 50 -57.37 -22.84 9.81
N ASP A 51 -58.26 -22.08 9.16
CA ASP A 51 -57.90 -20.82 8.51
C ASP A 51 -57.72 -19.67 9.52
N PHE A 52 -58.59 -19.58 10.53
CA PHE A 52 -58.37 -18.64 11.65
C PHE A 52 -57.14 -19.02 12.47
N PHE A 53 -56.93 -20.32 12.68
CA PHE A 53 -55.73 -20.81 13.36
C PHE A 53 -54.44 -20.41 12.62
N LYS A 54 -54.41 -20.48 11.27
CA LYS A 54 -53.26 -20.00 10.47
C LYS A 54 -52.98 -18.51 10.69
N ILE A 55 -54.03 -17.68 10.83
CA ILE A 55 -53.88 -16.24 11.09
C ILE A 55 -53.26 -16.03 12.47
N ARG A 56 -53.80 -16.67 13.51
CA ARG A 56 -53.28 -16.55 14.88
C ARG A 56 -51.88 -17.15 15.05
N LEU A 57 -51.58 -18.25 14.36
CA LEU A 57 -50.24 -18.81 14.32
C LEU A 57 -49.23 -17.85 13.67
N ARG A 58 -49.65 -17.12 12.63
CA ARG A 58 -48.82 -16.09 11.98
C ARG A 58 -48.55 -14.92 12.92
N GLU A 59 -49.57 -14.37 13.56
CA GLU A 59 -49.39 -13.25 14.51
C GLU A 59 -48.51 -13.64 15.70
N PHE A 60 -48.68 -14.87 16.21
CA PHE A 60 -47.81 -15.43 17.23
C PHE A 60 -46.36 -15.54 16.74
N SER A 61 -46.14 -16.10 15.56
CA SER A 61 -44.82 -16.21 14.93
C SER A 61 -44.19 -14.83 14.74
N ASP A 62 -44.92 -13.85 14.19
CA ASP A 62 -44.42 -12.48 14.00
C ASP A 62 -44.02 -11.83 15.33
N SER A 63 -44.78 -12.04 16.41
CA SER A 63 -44.45 -11.52 17.74
C SER A 63 -43.15 -12.10 18.29
N ILE A 64 -42.98 -13.43 18.26
CA ILE A 64 -41.74 -14.08 18.73
C ILE A 64 -40.55 -13.66 17.86
N LEU A 65 -40.74 -13.62 16.54
CA LEU A 65 -39.68 -13.27 15.60
C LEU A 65 -39.21 -11.83 15.80
N LEU A 66 -40.09 -10.88 16.14
CA LEU A 66 -39.69 -9.50 16.45
C LEU A 66 -38.69 -9.45 17.63
N GLU A 67 -38.95 -10.16 18.72
CA GLU A 67 -38.07 -10.20 19.91
C GLU A 67 -36.73 -10.87 19.58
N CYS A 68 -36.78 -12.05 18.95
CA CYS A 68 -35.59 -12.79 18.57
C CYS A 68 -34.73 -12.03 17.55
N PHE A 69 -35.34 -11.34 16.58
CA PHE A 69 -34.61 -10.58 15.55
C PHE A 69 -34.03 -9.28 16.09
N GLU A 70 -34.61 -8.68 17.12
CA GLU A 70 -33.99 -7.57 17.83
C GLU A 70 -32.66 -8.01 18.43
N SER A 71 -32.69 -9.08 19.25
CA SER A 71 -31.49 -9.65 19.86
C SER A 71 -30.50 -10.14 18.81
N LEU A 72 -30.96 -10.72 17.71
CA LEU A 72 -30.10 -11.15 16.60
C LEU A 72 -29.36 -9.96 15.98
N ASN A 73 -30.06 -8.86 15.68
CA ASN A 73 -29.44 -7.68 15.09
C ASN A 73 -28.45 -7.02 16.06
N TYR A 74 -28.73 -7.01 17.37
CA TYR A 74 -27.77 -6.55 18.37
C TYR A 74 -26.53 -7.45 18.47
N SER A 75 -26.70 -8.77 18.39
CA SER A 75 -25.55 -9.69 18.33
C SER A 75 -24.65 -9.39 17.12
N ILE A 76 -25.25 -9.18 15.95
CA ILE A 76 -24.52 -8.93 14.70
C ILE A 76 -23.77 -7.60 14.79
N ILE A 77 -24.44 -6.54 15.24
CA ILE A 77 -23.84 -5.20 15.31
C ILE A 77 -22.76 -5.10 16.39
N ALA A 78 -22.88 -5.86 17.48
CA ALA A 78 -21.87 -5.98 18.51
C ALA A 78 -20.69 -6.87 18.09
N GLY A 79 -20.81 -7.64 17.00
CA GLY A 79 -19.75 -8.52 16.54
C GLY A 79 -19.50 -9.72 17.45
N GLU A 80 -20.54 -10.27 18.11
CA GLU A 80 -20.40 -11.43 19.02
C GLU A 80 -19.88 -12.69 18.30
N CYS A 81 -19.91 -12.71 16.97
CA CYS A 81 -19.37 -13.81 16.15
C CYS A 81 -17.88 -14.09 16.34
N PHE A 82 -17.12 -13.13 16.89
CA PHE A 82 -15.70 -13.31 17.19
C PHE A 82 -15.42 -13.95 18.56
N PHE A 83 -16.47 -14.19 19.37
CA PHE A 83 -16.34 -14.83 20.68
C PHE A 83 -16.21 -16.34 20.54
N ASN A 84 -15.34 -16.95 21.35
CA ASN A 84 -15.06 -18.39 21.28
C ASN A 84 -16.30 -19.29 21.47
N GLU A 85 -17.28 -18.86 22.26
CA GLU A 85 -18.49 -19.64 22.57
C GLU A 85 -19.59 -19.50 21.50
N PHE A 86 -19.49 -18.51 20.60
CA PHE A 86 -20.55 -18.12 19.67
C PHE A 86 -21.14 -19.28 18.88
N ILE A 87 -20.30 -20.07 18.21
CA ILE A 87 -20.75 -21.17 17.35
C ILE A 87 -21.54 -22.22 18.13
N LYS A 88 -21.12 -22.51 19.37
CA LYS A 88 -21.79 -23.48 20.23
C LYS A 88 -23.16 -22.98 20.67
N GLU A 89 -23.25 -21.70 21.08
CA GLU A 89 -24.52 -21.13 21.52
C GLU A 89 -25.52 -21.02 20.37
N VAL A 90 -25.07 -20.62 19.17
CA VAL A 90 -25.93 -20.64 17.97
C VAL A 90 -26.45 -22.04 17.65
N ASP A 91 -25.61 -23.08 17.77
CA ASP A 91 -26.05 -24.46 17.54
C ASP A 91 -27.11 -24.94 18.56
N ASN A 92 -27.00 -24.50 19.82
CA ASN A 92 -28.02 -24.79 20.82
C ASN A 92 -29.38 -24.19 20.41
N ILE A 93 -29.39 -22.93 19.96
CA ILE A 93 -30.61 -22.22 19.56
C ILE A 93 -31.23 -22.84 18.30
N ILE A 94 -30.42 -23.22 17.30
CA ILE A 94 -30.88 -23.92 16.09
C ILE A 94 -31.58 -25.23 16.43
N ASN A 95 -31.06 -25.98 17.41
CA ASN A 95 -31.68 -27.23 17.84
C ASN A 95 -32.99 -26.99 18.63
N LEU A 96 -33.00 -25.98 19.51
CA LEU A 96 -34.19 -25.61 20.28
C LEU A 96 -35.32 -25.10 19.37
N SER A 97 -35.03 -24.21 18.43
CA SER A 97 -36.03 -23.67 17.49
C SER A 97 -36.62 -24.77 16.61
N GLY A 98 -35.81 -25.75 16.20
CA GLY A 98 -36.28 -26.92 15.45
C GLY A 98 -37.21 -27.85 16.25
N SER A 99 -37.18 -27.82 17.58
CA SER A 99 -38.04 -28.67 18.42
C SER A 99 -39.46 -28.13 18.59
N ILE A 100 -39.66 -26.82 18.38
CA ILE A 100 -40.94 -26.14 18.59
C ILE A 100 -42.01 -26.56 17.58
N GLN A 101 -41.64 -27.12 16.43
CA GLN A 101 -42.60 -27.66 15.46
C GLN A 101 -43.36 -28.92 15.92
N TYR A 102 -43.00 -29.50 17.08
CA TYR A 102 -43.62 -30.71 17.62
C TYR A 102 -44.50 -30.38 18.82
N VAL A 103 -45.80 -30.25 18.58
CA VAL A 103 -46.83 -29.96 19.59
C VAL A 103 -47.60 -31.23 19.94
N GLN A 104 -47.95 -31.39 21.22
CA GLN A 104 -48.90 -32.40 21.67
C GLN A 104 -50.22 -31.72 22.04
N PHE A 105 -51.28 -32.04 21.31
CA PHE A 105 -52.62 -31.52 21.59
C PHE A 105 -53.36 -32.37 22.64
N ASP A 106 -54.28 -31.74 23.39
CA ASP A 106 -55.15 -32.45 24.34
C ASP A 106 -56.07 -33.43 23.60
N LYS A 107 -56.33 -34.59 24.22
CA LYS A 107 -57.18 -35.67 23.71
C LYS A 107 -58.66 -35.31 23.61
N SER A 108 -59.06 -34.16 24.13
CA SER A 108 -60.44 -33.67 24.06
C SER A 108 -60.81 -33.02 22.72
N ILE A 109 -59.84 -32.80 21.83
CA ILE A 109 -60.06 -32.21 20.49
C ILE A 109 -60.33 -33.34 19.48
N ASN A 110 -61.18 -33.08 18.49
CA ASN A 110 -61.46 -34.02 17.38
C ASN A 110 -60.15 -34.42 16.66
N GLU A 111 -59.92 -35.73 16.48
CA GLU A 111 -58.72 -36.29 15.85
C GLU A 111 -58.44 -35.71 14.45
N ASP A 112 -59.47 -35.50 13.62
CA ASP A 112 -59.30 -34.93 12.26
C ASP A 112 -58.83 -33.47 12.31
N LEU A 113 -59.33 -32.71 13.29
CA LEU A 113 -58.90 -31.32 13.51
C LEU A 113 -57.47 -31.28 14.04
N VAL A 114 -57.12 -32.16 14.98
CA VAL A 114 -55.74 -32.27 15.52
C VAL A 114 -54.75 -32.54 14.40
N LEU A 115 -55.03 -33.51 13.51
CA LEU A 115 -54.18 -33.80 12.36
C LEU A 115 -54.01 -32.57 11.45
N SER A 116 -55.10 -31.86 11.14
CA SER A 116 -55.03 -30.64 10.34
C SER A 116 -54.19 -29.54 10.99
N LEU A 117 -54.27 -29.38 12.31
CA LEU A 117 -53.50 -28.37 13.04
C LEU A 117 -52.01 -28.73 13.12
N GLU A 118 -51.70 -30.01 13.36
CA GLU A 118 -50.33 -30.52 13.30
C GLU A 118 -49.70 -30.30 11.92
N ASP A 119 -50.44 -30.58 10.85
CA ASP A 119 -49.97 -30.36 9.48
C ASP A 119 -49.71 -28.88 9.20
N ILE A 120 -50.59 -27.98 9.68
CA ILE A 120 -50.37 -26.54 9.59
C ILE A 120 -49.10 -26.11 10.35
N ILE A 121 -48.88 -26.60 11.56
CA ILE A 121 -47.68 -26.24 12.35
C ILE A 121 -46.42 -26.78 11.67
N LYS A 122 -46.44 -28.02 11.18
CA LYS A 122 -45.31 -28.63 10.46
C LYS A 122 -45.02 -27.91 9.15
N GLU A 123 -46.05 -27.55 8.39
CA GLU A 123 -45.91 -26.80 7.13
C GLU A 123 -45.40 -25.38 7.36
N LYS A 124 -46.00 -24.66 8.31
CA LYS A 124 -45.66 -23.25 8.56
C LYS A 124 -44.40 -23.05 9.37
N ASN A 125 -44.02 -24.02 10.20
CA ASN A 125 -42.84 -24.01 11.07
C ASN A 125 -42.51 -22.62 11.61
N PRO A 126 -43.16 -22.18 12.71
CA PRO A 126 -43.24 -20.77 13.10
C PRO A 126 -41.88 -20.10 13.40
N LEU A 127 -40.80 -20.87 13.57
CA LEU A 127 -39.45 -20.35 13.81
C LEU A 127 -38.42 -20.74 12.73
N SER A 128 -38.88 -21.28 11.59
CA SER A 128 -38.01 -21.65 10.45
C SER A 128 -37.12 -20.49 10.00
N ILE A 129 -37.71 -19.30 9.84
CA ILE A 129 -37.00 -18.08 9.42
C ILE A 129 -35.86 -17.70 10.37
N LEU A 130 -36.08 -17.80 11.69
CA LEU A 130 -35.03 -17.54 12.69
C LEU A 130 -33.92 -18.59 12.60
N LYS A 131 -34.30 -19.87 12.47
CA LYS A 131 -33.35 -20.98 12.32
C LYS A 131 -32.46 -20.78 11.10
N ASP A 132 -33.04 -20.43 9.96
CA ASP A 132 -32.31 -20.21 8.72
C ASP A 132 -31.38 -18.99 8.85
N CYS A 133 -31.83 -17.90 9.49
CA CYS A 133 -30.98 -16.75 9.79
C CYS A 133 -29.82 -17.07 10.73
N LEU A 134 -30.00 -17.98 11.69
CA LEU A 134 -28.93 -18.41 12.60
C LEU A 134 -27.90 -19.32 11.91
N ILE A 135 -28.37 -20.22 11.04
CA ILE A 135 -27.49 -21.02 10.16
C ILE A 135 -26.65 -20.08 9.30
N GLU A 136 -27.29 -19.06 8.77
CA GLU A 136 -26.68 -18.03 7.95
C GLU A 136 -25.67 -17.19 8.75
N TYR A 137 -26.02 -16.75 9.97
CA TYR A 137 -25.08 -16.06 10.85
C TYR A 137 -23.85 -16.93 11.17
N LYS A 138 -24.06 -18.22 11.42
CA LYS A 138 -22.98 -19.18 11.64
C LYS A 138 -22.08 -19.31 10.41
N SER A 139 -22.64 -19.29 9.19
CA SER A 139 -21.87 -19.30 7.94
C SER A 139 -21.02 -18.03 7.80
N ASN A 140 -21.64 -16.86 8.01
CA ASN A 140 -20.96 -15.55 8.03
C ASN A 140 -19.80 -15.52 9.03
N ALA A 141 -20.05 -15.98 10.26
CA ALA A 141 -19.06 -16.03 11.31
C ALA A 141 -17.87 -16.92 10.90
N LYS A 142 -18.11 -18.11 10.34
CA LYS A 142 -17.04 -18.99 9.85
C LYS A 142 -16.24 -18.34 8.74
N HIS A 143 -16.88 -17.63 7.81
CA HIS A 143 -16.19 -16.92 6.74
C HIS A 143 -15.24 -15.85 7.30
N LEU A 144 -15.74 -14.99 8.20
CA LEU A 144 -14.92 -13.96 8.85
C LEU A 144 -13.82 -14.55 9.74
N LEU A 145 -14.10 -15.63 10.47
CA LEU A 145 -13.11 -16.31 11.30
C LEU A 145 -12.02 -16.96 10.46
N ARG A 146 -12.31 -17.51 9.28
CA ARG A 146 -11.28 -18.02 8.35
C ARG A 146 -10.31 -16.91 7.94
N TYR A 147 -10.84 -15.73 7.63
CA TYR A 147 -10.04 -14.56 7.25
C TYR A 147 -9.08 -14.14 8.37
N VAL A 148 -9.54 -14.16 9.63
CA VAL A 148 -8.79 -13.76 10.81
C VAL A 148 -7.81 -14.85 11.30
N GLU A 149 -8.23 -16.11 11.33
CA GLU A 149 -7.45 -17.22 11.89
C GLU A 149 -6.43 -17.80 10.91
N ASN A 150 -6.71 -17.73 9.61
CA ASN A 150 -5.88 -18.33 8.57
C ASN A 150 -5.61 -17.34 7.42
N PRO A 151 -4.97 -16.19 7.68
CA PRO A 151 -4.78 -15.15 6.67
C PRO A 151 -3.97 -15.61 5.46
N SER A 152 -3.14 -16.66 5.59
CA SER A 152 -2.36 -17.22 4.48
C SER A 152 -3.16 -18.05 3.46
N LEU A 153 -4.40 -18.46 3.77
CA LEU A 153 -5.15 -19.38 2.91
C LEU A 153 -5.85 -18.65 1.75
N ASN A 154 -5.31 -18.80 0.55
CA ASN A 154 -5.99 -18.40 -0.68
C ASN A 154 -7.23 -19.28 -0.90
N THR A 155 -8.42 -18.77 -0.58
CA THR A 155 -9.67 -19.50 -0.83
C THR A 155 -10.04 -19.33 -2.31
N LEU A 156 -9.84 -20.38 -3.12
CA LEU A 156 -10.17 -20.36 -4.55
C LEU A 156 -11.69 -20.42 -4.81
N PHE A 157 -12.40 -21.20 -3.99
CA PHE A 157 -13.85 -21.34 -4.02
C PHE A 157 -14.35 -21.42 -2.59
N ASP A 158 -15.19 -20.47 -2.18
CA ASP A 158 -15.93 -20.58 -0.92
C ASP A 158 -17.38 -20.97 -1.24
N LEU A 159 -17.65 -22.28 -1.25
CA LEU A 159 -19.02 -22.78 -1.43
C LEU A 159 -19.92 -22.53 -0.21
N SER A 160 -19.36 -22.03 0.91
CA SER A 160 -20.17 -21.59 2.05
C SER A 160 -20.73 -20.18 1.88
N ASP A 161 -20.30 -19.45 0.86
CA ASP A 161 -20.83 -18.13 0.51
C ASP A 161 -22.06 -18.22 -0.43
N GLN A 162 -23.04 -19.06 -0.10
CA GLN A 162 -24.39 -19.08 -0.71
C GLN A 162 -25.35 -18.11 -0.01
N THR A 163 -24.79 -17.22 0.78
CA THR A 163 -25.46 -16.45 1.83
C THR A 163 -26.49 -15.45 1.31
N ASN A 164 -26.19 -14.83 0.17
CA ASN A 164 -27.16 -13.97 -0.50
C ASN A 164 -28.33 -14.76 -1.08
N ASP A 165 -28.11 -15.97 -1.58
CA ASP A 165 -29.14 -16.73 -2.29
C ASP A 165 -30.25 -17.22 -1.34
N ILE A 166 -29.89 -17.66 -0.13
CA ILE A 166 -30.85 -18.15 0.87
C ILE A 166 -31.71 -17.00 1.40
N LEU A 167 -31.11 -15.92 1.87
CA LEU A 167 -31.87 -14.78 2.40
C LEU A 167 -32.67 -14.08 1.30
N GLU A 168 -32.17 -14.00 0.07
CA GLU A 168 -32.90 -13.39 -1.04
C GLU A 168 -34.07 -14.27 -1.51
N TYR A 169 -33.89 -15.59 -1.52
CA TYR A 169 -34.99 -16.53 -1.73
C TYR A 169 -36.08 -16.35 -0.66
N LEU A 170 -35.69 -16.33 0.63
CA LEU A 170 -36.63 -16.18 1.74
C LEU A 170 -37.38 -14.84 1.69
N VAL A 171 -36.69 -13.73 1.39
CA VAL A 171 -37.32 -12.40 1.25
C VAL A 171 -38.37 -12.38 0.13
N ASN A 172 -38.12 -13.10 -0.96
CA ASN A 172 -38.95 -13.04 -2.16
C ASN A 172 -40.13 -14.03 -2.15
N ASN A 173 -39.99 -15.18 -1.47
CA ASN A 173 -40.95 -16.28 -1.60
C ASN A 173 -41.77 -16.55 -0.34
N ASP A 174 -41.26 -16.24 0.86
CA ASP A 174 -41.86 -16.70 2.12
C ASP A 174 -42.13 -15.56 3.11
N GLY A 175 -43.26 -15.66 3.82
CA GLY A 175 -43.53 -14.89 5.03
C GLY A 175 -44.42 -13.65 4.91
N SER A 176 -44.80 -13.12 6.08
CA SER A 176 -45.55 -11.87 6.24
C SER A 176 -44.71 -10.65 5.86
N ASP A 177 -45.34 -9.48 5.69
CA ASP A 177 -44.60 -8.24 5.41
C ASP A 177 -43.59 -7.92 6.53
N ILE A 178 -43.91 -8.24 7.79
CA ILE A 178 -43.00 -8.10 8.93
C ILE A 178 -41.78 -8.99 8.72
N GLN A 179 -41.99 -10.28 8.45
CA GLN A 179 -40.90 -11.24 8.24
C GLN A 179 -39.98 -10.85 7.09
N LYS A 180 -40.53 -10.32 5.99
CA LYS A 180 -39.73 -9.83 4.86
C LYS A 180 -38.86 -8.64 5.24
N HIS A 181 -39.36 -7.69 6.03
CA HIS A 181 -38.57 -6.55 6.49
C HIS A 181 -37.52 -6.97 7.54
N LEU A 182 -37.83 -7.92 8.41
CA LEU A 182 -36.87 -8.52 9.35
C LEU A 182 -35.71 -9.20 8.62
N LEU A 183 -36.00 -9.99 7.60
CA LEU A 183 -35.00 -10.64 6.75
C LEU A 183 -34.12 -9.62 6.01
N LYS A 184 -34.73 -8.58 5.42
CA LYS A 184 -33.99 -7.49 4.77
C LYS A 184 -33.06 -6.77 5.74
N LEU A 185 -33.49 -6.54 6.98
CA LEU A 185 -32.70 -5.90 8.01
C LEU A 185 -31.48 -6.75 8.38
N VAL A 186 -31.68 -8.05 8.66
CA VAL A 186 -30.59 -8.98 8.97
C VAL A 186 -29.61 -9.12 7.82
N LYS A 187 -30.11 -9.24 6.57
CA LYS A 187 -29.27 -9.27 5.36
C LYS A 187 -28.37 -8.04 5.27
N ASN A 188 -28.92 -6.84 5.48
CA ASN A 188 -28.14 -5.60 5.47
C ASN A 188 -27.13 -5.53 6.61
N ASN A 189 -27.49 -6.02 7.80
CA ASN A 189 -26.58 -6.05 8.94
C ASN A 189 -25.38 -6.99 8.69
N PHE A 190 -25.61 -8.20 8.14
CA PHE A 190 -24.53 -9.09 7.70
C PHE A 190 -23.66 -8.45 6.61
N PHE A 191 -24.28 -7.83 5.62
CA PHE A 191 -23.57 -7.11 4.56
C PHE A 191 -22.64 -6.06 5.14
N LEU A 192 -23.14 -5.20 6.04
CA LEU A 192 -22.33 -4.15 6.67
C LEU A 192 -21.21 -4.73 7.56
N LEU A 193 -21.47 -5.80 8.32
CA LEU A 193 -20.45 -6.49 9.12
C LEU A 193 -19.32 -7.03 8.22
N ARG A 194 -19.65 -7.63 7.07
CA ARG A 194 -18.64 -8.11 6.13
C ARG A 194 -17.87 -6.98 5.48
N LYS A 195 -18.57 -5.96 4.96
CA LYS A 195 -17.92 -4.81 4.30
C LYS A 195 -16.94 -4.11 5.23
N ASP A 196 -17.21 -4.08 6.52
CA ASP A 196 -16.26 -3.58 7.52
C ASP A 196 -14.89 -4.29 7.54
N PHE A 197 -14.80 -5.54 7.07
CA PHE A 197 -13.53 -6.28 6.96
C PHE A 197 -12.95 -6.27 5.55
N VAL A 198 -13.81 -6.26 4.53
CA VAL A 198 -13.40 -6.49 3.14
C VAL A 198 -13.71 -5.34 2.19
N LEU A 199 -13.97 -4.14 2.71
CA LEU A 199 -14.20 -2.96 1.86
C LEU A 199 -13.01 -2.75 0.95
N LYS A 200 -13.24 -2.84 -0.36
CA LYS A 200 -12.27 -2.50 -1.37
C LYS A 200 -12.47 -1.07 -1.84
N TYR A 201 -11.41 -0.46 -2.32
CA TYR A 201 -11.49 0.85 -2.95
C TYR A 201 -11.90 0.70 -4.42
N GLU A 202 -13.18 0.35 -4.65
CA GLU A 202 -13.76 0.16 -5.99
C GLU A 202 -15.14 0.84 -6.08
N ILE A 203 -15.51 1.39 -7.24
CA ILE A 203 -16.80 2.10 -7.43
C ILE A 203 -17.99 1.19 -7.12
N LYS A 204 -17.89 -0.10 -7.46
CA LYS A 204 -18.93 -1.10 -7.15
C LYS A 204 -19.22 -1.19 -5.65
N GLU A 205 -18.19 -1.06 -4.81
CA GLU A 205 -18.33 -1.10 -3.35
C GLU A 205 -19.15 0.10 -2.84
N LEU A 206 -18.92 1.29 -3.40
CA LEU A 206 -19.73 2.47 -3.09
C LEU A 206 -21.19 2.28 -3.51
N GLN A 207 -21.43 1.73 -4.71
CA GLN A 207 -22.77 1.43 -5.20
C GLN A 207 -23.51 0.46 -4.26
N ASP A 208 -22.88 -0.63 -3.86
CA ASP A 208 -23.47 -1.63 -2.97
C ASP A 208 -23.83 -1.02 -1.60
N LEU A 209 -22.96 -0.15 -1.05
CA LEU A 209 -23.22 0.56 0.20
C LEU A 209 -24.40 1.53 0.10
N LEU A 210 -24.51 2.28 -1.00
CA LEU A 210 -25.63 3.19 -1.27
C LEU A 210 -26.96 2.42 -1.40
N LEU A 211 -26.95 1.27 -2.08
CA LEU A 211 -28.12 0.39 -2.18
C LEU A 211 -28.54 -0.15 -0.80
N SER A 212 -27.58 -0.59 0.01
CA SER A 212 -27.82 -1.04 1.38
C SER A 212 -28.41 0.07 2.25
N LYS A 213 -27.86 1.29 2.18
CA LYS A 213 -28.41 2.48 2.86
C LYS A 213 -29.88 2.70 2.49
N ASN A 214 -30.23 2.64 1.21
CA ASN A 214 -31.60 2.84 0.75
C ASN A 214 -32.55 1.74 1.26
N GLN A 215 -32.11 0.47 1.23
CA GLN A 215 -32.90 -0.64 1.77
C GLN A 215 -33.17 -0.49 3.28
N LEU A 216 -32.19 0.01 4.05
CA LEU A 216 -32.35 0.30 5.47
C LEU A 216 -33.33 1.44 5.71
N LEU A 217 -33.30 2.50 4.90
CA LEU A 217 -34.29 3.59 4.96
C LEU A 217 -35.71 3.10 4.68
N ASP A 218 -35.89 2.14 3.78
CA ASP A 218 -37.20 1.53 3.53
C ASP A 218 -37.66 0.66 4.71
N CYS A 219 -36.75 -0.06 5.37
CA CYS A 219 -37.06 -0.78 6.61
C CYS A 219 -37.46 0.18 7.75
N ASP A 220 -36.76 1.31 7.87
CA ASP A 220 -37.05 2.34 8.88
C ASP A 220 -38.50 2.85 8.75
N LYS A 221 -38.91 3.23 7.52
CA LYS A 221 -40.29 3.65 7.23
C LYS A 221 -41.32 2.59 7.61
N PHE A 222 -41.03 1.30 7.40
CA PHE A 222 -41.95 0.22 7.75
C PHE A 222 -42.09 0.07 9.27
N PHE A 223 -40.97 -0.01 10.00
CA PHE A 223 -40.99 -0.27 11.44
C PHE A 223 -41.39 0.94 12.29
N GLN A 224 -41.26 2.17 11.78
CA GLN A 224 -41.84 3.36 12.42
C GLN A 224 -43.36 3.31 12.51
N ASN A 225 -44.01 2.64 11.55
CA ASN A 225 -45.47 2.46 11.53
C ASN A 225 -45.93 1.20 12.27
N THR A 226 -45.00 0.41 12.80
CA THR A 226 -45.29 -0.86 13.51
C THR A 226 -45.23 -0.63 15.03
N PRO A 227 -46.36 -0.70 15.75
CA PRO A 227 -46.38 -0.48 17.19
C PRO A 227 -45.52 -1.51 17.94
N ASN A 228 -44.84 -1.07 19.01
CA ASN A 228 -44.01 -1.88 19.91
C ASN A 228 -42.71 -2.49 19.34
N SER A 229 -42.22 -2.11 18.15
CA SER A 229 -40.92 -2.61 17.68
C SER A 229 -39.75 -1.74 18.19
N THR A 230 -38.99 -2.26 19.15
CA THR A 230 -37.67 -1.76 19.56
C THR A 230 -36.63 -1.90 18.44
N ILE A 231 -36.91 -2.73 17.43
CA ILE A 231 -36.17 -2.83 16.16
C ILE A 231 -36.01 -1.47 15.46
N SER A 232 -37.00 -0.58 15.55
CA SER A 232 -36.88 0.78 15.00
C SER A 232 -35.65 1.54 15.52
N LYS A 233 -35.10 1.17 16.68
CA LYS A 233 -33.91 1.80 17.26
C LYS A 233 -32.59 1.31 16.68
N ILE A 234 -32.52 0.09 16.11
CA ILE A 234 -31.29 -0.41 15.50
C ILE A 234 -31.10 0.09 14.07
N ILE A 235 -32.19 0.35 13.35
CA ILE A 235 -32.13 0.74 11.93
C ILE A 235 -31.33 2.04 11.74
N PRO A 236 -31.54 3.11 12.53
CA PRO A 236 -30.70 4.32 12.47
C PRO A 236 -29.21 4.04 12.68
N VAL A 237 -28.86 3.10 13.58
CA VAL A 237 -27.45 2.72 13.83
C VAL A 237 -26.83 2.06 12.60
N LEU A 238 -27.57 1.19 11.92
CA LEU A 238 -27.12 0.55 10.68
C LEU A 238 -27.02 1.55 9.52
N ILE A 239 -27.96 2.51 9.43
CA ILE A 239 -27.88 3.60 8.44
C ILE A 239 -26.61 4.41 8.67
N ASP A 240 -26.34 4.82 9.91
CA ASP A 240 -25.12 5.56 10.27
C ASP A 240 -23.86 4.74 10.00
N LYS A 241 -23.88 3.43 10.24
CA LYS A 241 -22.76 2.53 9.91
C LYS A 241 -22.51 2.46 8.40
N SER A 242 -23.58 2.39 7.59
CA SER A 242 -23.46 2.44 6.12
C SER A 242 -22.89 3.78 5.64
N ILE A 243 -23.41 4.90 6.18
CA ILE A 243 -22.90 6.24 5.92
C ILE A 243 -21.42 6.35 6.30
N PHE A 244 -21.02 5.79 7.45
CA PHE A 244 -19.63 5.80 7.89
C PHE A 244 -18.70 5.09 6.90
N LEU A 245 -19.09 3.91 6.39
CA LEU A 245 -18.30 3.19 5.37
C LEU A 245 -18.25 3.97 4.04
N ILE A 246 -19.34 4.61 3.63
CA ILE A 246 -19.37 5.51 2.45
C ILE A 246 -18.40 6.68 2.64
N ARG A 247 -18.40 7.32 3.82
CA ARG A 247 -17.50 8.43 4.13
C ARG A 247 -16.04 8.02 4.05
N LYS A 248 -15.68 6.80 4.48
CA LYS A 248 -14.31 6.29 4.31
C LYS A 248 -13.87 6.23 2.85
N PHE A 249 -14.76 5.77 1.98
CA PHE A 249 -14.51 5.79 0.53
C PHE A 249 -14.28 7.22 0.05
N ILE A 250 -15.12 8.17 0.45
CA ILE A 250 -15.01 9.58 0.09
C ILE A 250 -13.69 10.19 0.61
N ILE A 251 -13.28 9.90 1.86
CA ILE A 251 -12.00 10.37 2.41
C ILE A 251 -10.83 9.84 1.57
N ARG A 252 -10.89 8.59 1.10
CA ARG A 252 -9.87 8.03 0.21
C ARG A 252 -9.87 8.74 -1.14
N LYS A 253 -11.03 8.91 -1.76
CA LYS A 253 -11.23 9.58 -3.05
C LYS A 253 -10.70 11.02 -3.03
N ARG A 254 -10.90 11.74 -1.92
CA ARG A 254 -10.41 13.12 -1.71
C ARG A 254 -8.90 13.29 -1.75
N LYS A 255 -8.14 12.19 -1.74
CA LYS A 255 -6.67 12.23 -1.88
C LYS A 255 -6.21 12.21 -3.33
N GLU A 256 -7.10 11.94 -4.27
CA GLU A 256 -6.77 11.92 -5.69
C GLU A 256 -6.75 13.35 -6.25
N GLU A 257 -5.84 13.59 -7.19
CA GLU A 257 -5.60 14.93 -7.76
C GLU A 257 -6.81 15.47 -8.55
N ASN A 258 -7.63 14.58 -9.13
CA ASN A 258 -8.69 14.95 -10.10
C ASN A 258 -10.11 15.03 -9.51
N ILE A 259 -10.28 14.90 -8.19
CA ILE A 259 -11.61 14.77 -7.57
C ILE A 259 -12.58 15.91 -7.87
N HIS A 260 -12.09 17.13 -8.09
CA HIS A 260 -12.93 18.32 -8.29
C HIS A 260 -13.79 18.28 -9.56
N ASN A 261 -13.54 17.33 -10.47
CA ASN A 261 -14.31 17.13 -11.70
C ASN A 261 -15.08 15.80 -11.71
N GLU A 262 -15.18 15.12 -10.56
CA GLU A 262 -15.81 13.81 -10.46
C GLU A 262 -17.01 13.85 -9.50
N ASN A 263 -18.10 13.20 -9.91
CA ASN A 263 -19.30 13.00 -9.11
C ASN A 263 -19.87 11.61 -9.37
N TYR A 264 -20.90 11.25 -8.63
CA TYR A 264 -21.66 10.04 -8.87
C TYR A 264 -23.16 10.35 -8.91
N VAL A 265 -23.90 9.58 -9.69
CA VAL A 265 -25.36 9.70 -9.79
C VAL A 265 -26.00 8.52 -9.08
N PHE A 266 -26.84 8.79 -8.08
CA PHE A 266 -27.59 7.75 -7.38
C PHE A 266 -29.08 8.11 -7.37
N LEU A 267 -29.93 7.19 -7.85
CA LEU A 267 -31.37 7.40 -7.99
C LEU A 267 -31.76 8.67 -8.78
N GLY A 268 -30.90 9.08 -9.73
CA GLY A 268 -31.12 10.28 -10.55
C GLY A 268 -30.63 11.58 -9.92
N GLU A 269 -30.05 11.53 -8.71
CA GLU A 269 -29.44 12.68 -8.05
C GLU A 269 -27.93 12.66 -8.24
N GLU A 270 -27.40 13.72 -8.83
CA GLU A 270 -25.96 13.96 -8.96
C GLU A 270 -25.42 14.45 -7.61
N THR A 271 -24.43 13.73 -7.08
CA THR A 271 -23.84 14.04 -5.78
C THR A 271 -22.32 14.08 -5.91
N ASP A 272 -21.73 15.17 -5.42
CA ASP A 272 -20.29 15.30 -5.34
C ASP A 272 -19.70 14.39 -4.26
N PHE A 273 -18.41 14.05 -4.38
CA PHE A 273 -17.65 13.37 -3.34
C PHE A 273 -17.36 14.29 -2.13
N ASP A 274 -18.42 14.82 -1.53
CA ASP A 274 -18.40 15.64 -0.32
C ASP A 274 -18.86 14.87 0.92
N LEU A 275 -18.12 15.04 2.01
CA LEU A 275 -18.51 14.57 3.34
C LEU A 275 -19.78 15.26 3.82
N ASN A 276 -20.11 16.48 3.37
CA ASN A 276 -21.38 17.12 3.73
C ASN A 276 -22.60 16.44 3.11
N SER A 277 -22.42 15.68 2.01
CA SER A 277 -23.50 14.91 1.36
C SER A 277 -23.89 13.67 2.17
N HIS A 278 -23.04 13.23 3.10
CA HIS A 278 -23.22 11.99 3.89
C HIS A 278 -23.00 12.25 5.37
N LYS A 279 -23.93 12.96 6.02
CA LYS A 279 -23.82 13.30 7.44
C LYS A 279 -24.21 12.13 8.34
N LEU A 280 -23.40 11.89 9.37
CA LEU A 280 -23.73 11.00 10.47
C LEU A 280 -24.84 11.64 11.32
N SER A 281 -25.81 10.86 11.76
CA SER A 281 -27.01 11.35 12.45
C SER A 281 -27.00 11.07 13.96
N LEU A 282 -26.31 10.01 14.40
CA LEU A 282 -26.30 9.56 15.79
C LEU A 282 -24.98 9.86 16.52
N GLY A 283 -23.97 10.33 15.81
CA GLY A 283 -22.64 10.64 16.37
C GLY A 283 -21.81 9.42 16.80
N ILE A 284 -22.32 8.19 16.67
CA ILE A 284 -21.66 6.95 17.13
C ILE A 284 -20.27 6.79 16.51
N PHE A 285 -20.15 7.13 15.22
CA PHE A 285 -18.92 6.97 14.45
C PHE A 285 -18.11 8.27 14.31
N GLU A 286 -18.58 9.41 14.86
CA GLU A 286 -17.92 10.72 14.70
C GLU A 286 -16.46 10.69 15.15
N TYR A 287 -16.18 10.05 16.28
CA TYR A 287 -14.80 9.93 16.78
C TYR A 287 -13.85 9.29 15.75
N TRP A 288 -14.24 8.17 15.15
CA TRP A 288 -13.40 7.50 14.17
C TRP A 288 -13.39 8.23 12.84
N ASP A 289 -14.50 8.86 12.46
CA ASP A 289 -14.60 9.66 11.24
C ASP A 289 -13.68 10.89 11.29
N GLU A 290 -13.74 11.66 12.38
CA GLU A 290 -12.81 12.76 12.66
C GLU A 290 -11.36 12.30 12.72
N TYR A 291 -11.10 11.16 13.36
CA TYR A 291 -9.75 10.60 13.41
C TYR A 291 -9.25 10.25 12.00
N SER A 292 -10.12 9.65 11.18
CA SER A 292 -9.82 9.29 9.79
C SER A 292 -9.48 10.53 8.98
N ILE A 293 -10.30 11.58 9.05
CA ILE A 293 -10.02 12.86 8.38
C ILE A 293 -8.66 13.38 8.84
N ASN A 294 -8.48 13.59 10.14
CA ASN A 294 -7.28 14.24 10.67
C ASN A 294 -5.96 13.50 10.41
N HIS A 295 -5.95 12.17 10.43
CA HIS A 295 -4.71 11.38 10.28
C HIS A 295 -4.42 10.99 8.83
N PHE A 296 -5.41 11.09 7.94
CA PHE A 296 -5.26 10.74 6.54
C PHE A 296 -5.33 11.94 5.58
N LEU A 297 -5.50 13.18 6.04
CA LEU A 297 -5.26 14.37 5.22
C LEU A 297 -3.85 14.37 4.59
N SER A 298 -3.66 15.20 3.55
CA SER A 298 -2.35 15.37 2.89
C SER A 298 -1.28 15.83 3.87
N GLU A 299 -0.01 15.47 3.60
CA GLU A 299 1.13 15.80 4.47
C GLU A 299 1.37 17.32 4.59
N GLU A 300 0.94 18.08 3.59
CA GLU A 300 1.03 19.55 3.56
C GLU A 300 -0.04 20.24 4.42
N ASN A 301 -0.99 19.49 4.99
CA ASN A 301 -2.07 20.07 5.77
C ASN A 301 -1.64 20.39 7.22
N SER A 302 -1.67 21.68 7.58
CA SER A 302 -1.35 22.17 8.92
C SER A 302 -2.25 21.58 10.03
N GLU A 303 -3.50 21.24 9.75
CA GLU A 303 -4.44 20.66 10.71
C GLU A 303 -4.03 19.23 11.10
N LYS A 304 -3.55 18.44 10.13
CA LYS A 304 -2.98 17.10 10.39
C LYS A 304 -1.80 17.22 11.37
N ALA A 305 -0.87 18.14 11.10
CA ALA A 305 0.30 18.32 11.93
C ALA A 305 -0.04 18.74 13.37
N ILE A 306 -1.01 19.63 13.53
CA ILE A 306 -1.52 20.06 14.84
C ILE A 306 -2.17 18.89 15.59
N SER A 307 -3.03 18.13 14.91
CA SER A 307 -3.74 16.99 15.50
C SER A 307 -2.76 15.90 15.98
N LEU A 308 -1.79 15.52 15.13
CA LEU A 308 -0.75 14.54 15.46
C LEU A 308 0.08 14.98 16.67
N LYS A 309 0.56 16.23 16.69
CA LYS A 309 1.32 16.78 17.83
C LYS A 309 0.52 16.77 19.12
N ARG A 310 -0.76 17.16 19.06
CA ARG A 310 -1.66 17.18 20.23
C ARG A 310 -1.87 15.76 20.77
N ASN A 311 -2.12 14.80 19.89
CA ASN A 311 -2.35 13.42 20.26
C ASN A 311 -1.08 12.80 20.88
N ALA A 312 0.07 12.94 20.21
CA ALA A 312 1.34 12.41 20.71
C ALA A 312 1.68 12.97 22.10
N LYS A 313 1.59 14.29 22.30
CA LYS A 313 1.84 14.92 23.61
C LYS A 313 0.91 14.39 24.70
N ARG A 314 -0.36 14.19 24.39
CA ARG A 314 -1.35 13.64 25.34
C ARG A 314 -0.97 12.22 25.75
N ILE A 315 -0.62 11.37 24.78
CA ILE A 315 -0.29 9.96 25.00
C ILE A 315 0.98 9.82 25.85
N LEU A 316 2.06 10.52 25.44
CA LEU A 316 3.35 10.48 26.14
C LEU A 316 3.26 10.96 27.60
N ASN A 317 2.31 11.84 27.92
CA ASN A 317 2.07 12.28 29.30
C ASN A 317 1.31 11.26 30.16
N ILE A 318 0.45 10.43 29.57
CA ILE A 318 -0.37 9.42 30.29
C ILE A 318 0.45 8.15 30.54
N GLY A 319 1.32 7.78 29.61
CA GLY A 319 2.26 6.66 29.73
C GLY A 319 1.67 5.26 29.51
N LYS A 320 0.33 5.10 29.51
CA LYS A 320 -0.33 3.86 29.10
C LYS A 320 -0.76 3.97 27.63
N ILE A 321 -0.21 3.10 26.78
CA ILE A 321 -0.40 3.14 25.32
C ILE A 321 -1.46 2.12 24.91
N SER A 322 -2.51 2.56 24.21
CA SER A 322 -3.50 1.68 23.58
C SER A 322 -3.11 1.29 22.14
N ALA A 323 -3.81 0.34 21.53
CA ALA A 323 -3.58 -0.01 20.13
C ALA A 323 -3.84 1.17 19.17
N LEU A 324 -4.81 2.04 19.46
CA LEU A 324 -5.01 3.28 18.71
C LEU A 324 -3.83 4.26 18.87
N ASP A 325 -3.28 4.34 20.08
CA ASP A 325 -2.18 5.27 20.38
C ASP A 325 -0.90 4.90 19.60
N PHE A 326 -0.63 3.62 19.37
CA PHE A 326 0.46 3.16 18.50
C PHE A 326 0.36 3.73 17.09
N HIS A 327 -0.85 3.79 16.50
CA HIS A 327 -1.04 4.41 15.19
C HIS A 327 -0.69 5.89 15.22
N ALA A 328 -1.21 6.63 16.20
CA ALA A 328 -0.99 8.07 16.33
C ALA A 328 0.50 8.40 16.53
N LEU A 329 1.18 7.66 17.42
CA LEU A 329 2.62 7.83 17.69
C LEU A 329 3.48 7.44 16.48
N THR A 330 3.17 6.32 15.82
CA THR A 330 3.88 5.92 14.59
C THR A 330 3.77 7.01 13.53
N LYS A 331 2.57 7.55 13.32
CA LYS A 331 2.36 8.67 12.40
C LYS A 331 3.09 9.94 12.81
N TYR A 332 3.11 10.26 14.10
CA TYR A 332 3.83 11.42 14.62
C TYR A 332 5.34 11.33 14.40
N PHE A 333 5.97 10.25 14.86
CA PHE A 333 7.42 10.07 14.75
C PHE A 333 7.87 9.89 13.30
N LYS A 334 7.04 9.29 12.44
CA LYS A 334 7.33 9.14 11.02
C LYS A 334 7.11 10.42 10.22
N ASP A 335 5.90 10.99 10.27
CA ASP A 335 5.50 12.04 9.33
C ASP A 335 5.97 13.43 9.80
N LEU A 336 6.29 13.64 11.10
CA LEU A 336 6.66 14.97 11.64
C LEU A 336 8.08 15.07 12.22
N GLU A 337 8.49 14.16 13.10
CA GLU A 337 9.79 14.27 13.79
C GLU A 337 10.94 13.56 13.04
N ASN A 338 10.63 12.50 12.27
CA ASN A 338 11.60 11.57 11.67
C ASN A 338 12.51 10.89 12.71
N ASP A 339 11.94 10.50 13.85
CA ASP A 339 12.65 9.86 14.97
C ASP A 339 12.62 8.32 14.85
N ILE A 340 13.73 7.75 14.36
CA ILE A 340 13.86 6.30 14.15
C ILE A 340 13.95 5.55 15.49
N ASP A 341 14.63 6.09 16.49
CA ASP A 341 14.84 5.42 17.78
C ASP A 341 13.51 5.28 18.53
N SER A 342 12.69 6.34 18.52
CA SER A 342 11.33 6.27 19.08
C SER A 342 10.42 5.30 18.32
N LEU A 343 10.55 5.20 16.99
CA LEU A 343 9.81 4.22 16.20
C LEU A 343 10.24 2.77 16.52
N GLU A 344 11.54 2.52 16.71
CA GLU A 344 12.05 1.20 17.14
C GLU A 344 11.61 0.84 18.55
N SER A 345 11.50 1.81 19.47
CA SER A 345 10.93 1.57 20.80
C SER A 345 9.48 1.07 20.69
N LEU A 346 8.65 1.74 19.88
CA LEU A 346 7.27 1.32 19.66
C LEU A 346 7.15 -0.10 19.09
N GLU A 347 8.07 -0.51 18.21
CA GLU A 347 8.12 -1.87 17.67
C GLU A 347 8.37 -2.91 18.78
N ASN A 348 9.10 -2.57 19.83
CA ASN A 348 9.33 -3.47 20.96
C ASN A 348 8.14 -3.47 21.94
N ASP A 349 7.59 -2.29 22.22
CA ASP A 349 6.55 -2.06 23.24
C ASP A 349 5.20 -2.69 22.87
N ILE A 350 4.94 -2.95 21.58
CA ILE A 350 3.69 -3.58 21.13
C ILE A 350 3.43 -4.96 21.76
N ASN A 351 4.49 -5.69 22.10
CA ASN A 351 4.38 -6.99 22.77
C ASN A 351 3.79 -6.88 24.18
N GLU A 352 3.73 -5.68 24.75
CA GLU A 352 3.15 -5.43 26.07
C GLU A 352 1.62 -5.26 26.04
N ILE A 353 1.00 -5.17 24.86
CA ILE A 353 -0.46 -5.09 24.74
C ILE A 353 -1.09 -6.39 25.24
N GLN A 354 -1.97 -6.28 26.23
CA GLN A 354 -2.70 -7.42 26.77
C GLN A 354 -3.75 -7.93 25.77
N LEU A 355 -3.58 -9.16 25.30
CA LEU A 355 -4.52 -9.84 24.43
C LEU A 355 -5.70 -10.43 25.22
N ASN A 356 -6.93 -10.23 24.73
CA ASN A 356 -8.06 -11.01 25.19
C ASN A 356 -8.15 -12.32 24.43
N LEU A 357 -7.59 -13.40 25.00
CA LEU A 357 -7.58 -14.74 24.39
C LEU A 357 -8.97 -15.33 24.10
N ASN A 358 -10.04 -14.72 24.64
CA ASN A 358 -11.41 -15.14 24.34
C ASN A 358 -11.96 -14.60 23.00
N ILE A 359 -11.21 -13.71 22.34
CA ILE A 359 -11.61 -13.04 21.11
C ILE A 359 -10.56 -13.31 20.04
N LYS A 360 -10.97 -14.04 19.00
CA LYS A 360 -10.06 -14.48 17.93
C LYS A 360 -9.48 -13.33 17.11
N LEU A 361 -10.24 -12.23 17.01
CA LEU A 361 -9.85 -11.03 16.28
C LEU A 361 -8.60 -10.34 16.84
N ASP A 362 -8.44 -10.31 18.16
CA ASP A 362 -7.42 -9.48 18.82
C ASP A 362 -6.01 -9.87 18.41
N LYS A 363 -5.74 -11.18 18.28
CA LYS A 363 -4.43 -11.66 17.81
C LYS A 363 -4.12 -11.15 16.40
N TYR A 364 -5.07 -11.29 15.48
CA TYR A 364 -4.90 -10.83 14.10
C TYR A 364 -4.70 -9.31 14.04
N SER A 365 -5.46 -8.55 14.84
CA SER A 365 -5.27 -7.09 14.93
C SER A 365 -3.86 -6.73 15.39
N ILE A 366 -3.32 -7.38 16.43
CA ILE A 366 -1.94 -7.13 16.88
C ILE A 366 -0.91 -7.48 15.80
N ASP A 367 -1.07 -8.63 15.14
CA ASP A 367 -0.20 -9.05 14.04
C ASP A 367 -0.19 -8.01 12.88
N ILE A 368 -1.34 -7.42 12.56
CA ILE A 368 -1.47 -6.33 11.58
C ILE A 368 -0.76 -5.05 12.07
N ILE A 369 -0.94 -4.68 13.33
CA ILE A 369 -0.33 -3.48 13.91
C ILE A 369 1.20 -3.61 13.95
N GLU A 370 1.73 -4.74 14.39
CA GLU A 370 3.18 -5.02 14.37
C GLU A 370 3.74 -4.87 12.96
N ASN A 371 3.09 -5.51 11.97
CA ASN A 371 3.48 -5.38 10.57
C ASN A 371 3.46 -3.92 10.11
N TYR A 372 2.43 -3.15 10.49
CA TYR A 372 2.36 -1.73 10.18
C TYR A 372 3.54 -0.95 10.78
N ILE A 373 3.83 -1.12 12.07
CA ILE A 373 4.93 -0.39 12.73
C ILE A 373 6.27 -0.76 12.11
N SER A 374 6.58 -2.06 11.98
CA SER A 374 7.82 -2.55 11.37
C SER A 374 8.02 -2.00 9.95
N ASN A 375 6.95 -1.95 9.15
CA ASN A 375 7.00 -1.39 7.80
C ASN A 375 7.29 0.11 7.79
N ASN A 376 6.76 0.86 8.77
CA ASN A 376 7.04 2.28 8.93
C ASN A 376 8.47 2.55 9.41
N VAL A 377 8.95 1.79 10.41
CA VAL A 377 10.37 1.81 10.85
C VAL A 377 11.30 1.58 9.66
N PHE A 378 11.04 0.53 8.89
CA PHE A 378 11.82 0.18 7.72
C PHE A 378 11.82 1.28 6.64
N SER A 379 10.64 1.85 6.36
CA SER A 379 10.51 2.96 5.41
C SER A 379 11.36 4.17 5.81
N GLU A 380 11.42 4.52 7.10
CA GLU A 380 12.22 5.66 7.58
C GLU A 380 13.72 5.36 7.56
N LYS A 381 14.12 4.15 7.97
CA LYS A 381 15.51 3.70 7.81
C LYS A 381 15.97 3.81 6.36
N LEU A 382 15.14 3.41 5.40
CA LEU A 382 15.47 3.46 3.99
C LEU A 382 15.64 4.91 3.47
N LYS A 383 14.75 5.83 3.88
CA LYS A 383 14.89 7.26 3.57
C LYS A 383 16.19 7.85 4.11
N SER A 384 16.55 7.51 5.36
CA SER A 384 17.80 8.00 5.96
C SER A 384 19.03 7.53 5.16
N LYS A 385 19.04 6.27 4.69
CA LYS A 385 20.10 5.71 3.83
C LYS A 385 20.22 6.46 2.49
N LEU A 386 19.10 6.87 1.86
CA LEU A 386 19.10 7.63 0.60
C LEU A 386 19.78 9.00 0.72
N SER A 387 19.63 9.66 1.87
CA SER A 387 20.25 10.96 2.15
C SER A 387 21.77 10.86 2.29
N THR A 388 22.29 9.69 2.68
CA THR A 388 23.72 9.44 2.87
C THR A 388 24.40 9.19 1.53
N THR A 389 24.89 10.26 0.91
CA THR A 389 25.35 10.26 -0.50
C THR A 389 26.69 9.52 -0.73
N SER A 390 27.34 9.01 0.32
CA SER A 390 28.72 8.48 0.28
C SER A 390 28.85 6.95 0.34
N LEU A 391 27.76 6.19 0.50
CA LEU A 391 27.83 4.73 0.67
C LEU A 391 27.80 3.99 -0.67
N ASP A 392 28.57 2.90 -0.75
CA ASP A 392 28.50 1.94 -1.86
C ASP A 392 27.15 1.21 -1.84
N ILE A 393 26.62 0.88 -3.01
CA ILE A 393 25.32 0.22 -3.12
C ILE A 393 25.31 -1.13 -2.41
N ASN A 394 26.41 -1.90 -2.44
CA ASN A 394 26.43 -3.22 -1.81
C ASN A 394 26.33 -3.12 -0.28
N ASP A 395 27.00 -2.15 0.33
CA ASP A 395 26.92 -1.89 1.77
C ASP A 395 25.49 -1.49 2.17
N VAL A 396 24.86 -0.63 1.38
CA VAL A 396 23.46 -0.21 1.58
C VAL A 396 22.53 -1.41 1.49
N MET A 397 22.74 -2.27 0.49
CA MET A 397 21.93 -3.47 0.29
C MET A 397 22.11 -4.51 1.40
N GLU A 398 23.31 -4.69 1.93
CA GLU A 398 23.55 -5.58 3.09
C GLU A 398 22.74 -5.13 4.31
N LEU A 399 22.70 -3.81 4.57
CA LEU A 399 21.88 -3.25 5.65
C LEU A 399 20.38 -3.42 5.38
N ILE A 400 19.94 -3.24 4.13
CA ILE A 400 18.54 -3.47 3.73
C ILE A 400 18.15 -4.93 3.93
N GLU A 401 19.00 -5.88 3.53
CA GLU A 401 18.75 -7.31 3.69
C GLU A 401 18.64 -7.72 5.16
N LYS A 402 19.46 -7.14 6.04
CA LYS A 402 19.39 -7.39 7.48
C LYS A 402 18.03 -6.95 8.06
N ASP A 403 17.59 -5.74 7.72
CA ASP A 403 16.30 -5.22 8.18
C ASP A 403 15.13 -6.02 7.55
N LEU A 404 15.23 -6.37 6.27
CA LEU A 404 14.21 -7.14 5.55
C LEU A 404 14.05 -8.56 6.11
N LYS A 405 15.13 -9.21 6.54
CA LYS A 405 15.06 -10.53 7.20
C LYS A 405 14.19 -10.48 8.46
N ARG A 406 14.25 -9.40 9.24
CA ARG A 406 13.38 -9.22 10.42
C ARG A 406 11.92 -9.14 10.01
N ILE A 407 11.61 -8.36 8.98
CA ILE A 407 10.26 -8.25 8.41
C ILE A 407 9.78 -9.61 7.90
N GLN A 408 10.61 -10.37 7.17
CA GLN A 408 10.24 -11.68 6.66
C GLN A 408 9.95 -12.67 7.79
N ILE A 409 10.71 -12.65 8.89
CA ILE A 409 10.42 -13.46 10.08
C ILE A 409 9.05 -13.09 10.66
N LEU A 410 8.76 -11.79 10.79
CA LEU A 410 7.48 -11.30 11.27
C LEU A 410 6.33 -11.74 10.35
N GLN A 411 6.44 -11.52 9.04
CA GLN A 411 5.42 -11.90 8.05
C GLN A 411 5.18 -13.41 8.02
N ASN A 412 6.24 -14.22 8.17
CA ASN A 412 6.12 -15.68 8.26
C ASN A 412 5.41 -16.12 9.56
N ARG A 413 5.62 -15.42 10.67
CA ARG A 413 4.96 -15.70 11.96
C ARG A 413 3.49 -15.29 11.92
N SER A 414 3.19 -14.10 11.40
CA SER A 414 1.83 -13.57 11.35
C SER A 414 1.02 -14.09 10.17
N CYS A 415 1.66 -14.75 9.20
CA CYS A 415 1.08 -15.15 7.93
C CYS A 415 0.53 -13.95 7.11
N ILE A 416 1.10 -12.76 7.30
CA ILE A 416 0.72 -11.52 6.60
C ILE A 416 1.81 -11.13 5.61
N ASN A 417 1.62 -11.43 4.32
CA ASN A 417 2.60 -11.12 3.27
C ASN A 417 2.42 -9.67 2.76
N ASN A 418 2.86 -8.71 3.58
CA ASN A 418 2.70 -7.29 3.27
C ASN A 418 3.66 -6.84 2.15
N PHE A 419 3.10 -6.24 1.09
CA PHE A 419 3.85 -5.77 -0.07
C PHE A 419 4.67 -4.49 0.16
N PHE A 420 4.32 -3.69 1.18
CA PHE A 420 4.82 -2.32 1.35
C PHE A 420 6.35 -2.20 1.49
N PRO A 421 7.06 -3.09 2.23
CA PRO A 421 8.51 -3.06 2.31
C PRO A 421 9.18 -3.21 0.94
N TYR A 422 8.71 -4.16 0.13
CA TYR A 422 9.25 -4.42 -1.21
C TYR A 422 8.97 -3.24 -2.15
N TYR A 423 7.76 -2.67 -2.09
CA TYR A 423 7.43 -1.42 -2.78
C TYR A 423 8.42 -0.31 -2.43
N LYS A 424 8.74 -0.11 -1.15
CA LYS A 424 9.69 0.91 -0.70
C LYS A 424 11.12 0.66 -1.17
N ILE A 425 11.58 -0.59 -1.20
CA ILE A 425 12.89 -0.95 -1.76
C ILE A 425 12.94 -0.60 -3.25
N CYS A 426 11.91 -0.96 -4.02
CA CYS A 426 11.87 -0.64 -5.44
C CYS A 426 11.87 0.88 -5.69
N ASP A 427 11.05 1.64 -4.96
CA ASP A 427 11.01 3.10 -5.02
C ASP A 427 12.37 3.72 -4.71
N PHE A 428 13.03 3.26 -3.63
CA PHE A 428 14.38 3.67 -3.28
C PHE A 428 15.40 3.37 -4.38
N LEU A 429 15.38 2.17 -4.96
CA LEU A 429 16.33 1.77 -6.00
C LEU A 429 16.12 2.60 -7.27
N CYS A 430 14.88 2.89 -7.67
CA CYS A 430 14.60 3.80 -8.78
C CYS A 430 15.23 5.18 -8.56
N GLN A 431 15.02 5.77 -7.37
CA GLN A 431 15.61 7.06 -7.01
C GLN A 431 17.15 7.02 -6.96
N TYR A 432 17.72 5.95 -6.43
CA TYR A 432 19.17 5.74 -6.38
C TYR A 432 19.78 5.67 -7.79
N ILE A 433 19.18 4.87 -8.67
CA ILE A 433 19.59 4.70 -10.06
C ILE A 433 19.53 6.04 -10.79
N ASP A 434 18.39 6.74 -10.73
CA ASP A 434 18.24 8.04 -11.41
C ASP A 434 19.28 9.05 -10.92
N LYS A 435 19.55 9.10 -9.60
CA LYS A 435 20.61 9.96 -9.04
C LYS A 435 22.00 9.62 -9.57
N LYS A 436 22.33 8.33 -9.74
CA LYS A 436 23.62 7.89 -10.27
C LYS A 436 23.76 8.15 -11.76
N ILE A 437 22.70 7.95 -12.54
CA ILE A 437 22.67 8.27 -13.97
C ILE A 437 22.77 9.79 -14.19
N LEU A 438 22.03 10.61 -13.45
CA LEU A 438 22.13 12.07 -13.53
C LEU A 438 23.52 12.61 -13.17
N ASN A 439 24.20 11.99 -12.21
CA ASN A 439 25.56 12.37 -11.81
C ASN A 439 26.64 11.82 -12.76
N SER A 440 26.29 10.91 -13.67
CA SER A 440 27.22 10.43 -14.68
C SER A 440 27.46 11.54 -15.72
N SER A 441 28.68 12.07 -15.76
CA SER A 441 29.09 13.09 -16.71
C SER A 441 30.19 12.55 -17.61
N LEU A 442 30.08 12.80 -18.92
CA LEU A 442 31.06 12.36 -19.91
C LEU A 442 32.49 12.90 -19.72
N LYS A 443 32.70 13.79 -18.73
CA LYS A 443 34.00 14.42 -18.43
C LYS A 443 34.61 14.05 -17.08
N ASP A 444 33.93 13.24 -16.26
CA ASP A 444 34.42 12.81 -14.93
C ASP A 444 34.88 11.34 -14.97
N ASP A 445 36.11 11.09 -14.52
CA ASP A 445 36.67 9.73 -14.41
C ASP A 445 35.84 8.81 -13.50
N ARG A 446 35.03 9.39 -12.59
CA ARG A 446 34.13 8.65 -11.69
C ARG A 446 32.86 8.14 -12.37
N SER A 447 32.57 8.56 -13.60
CA SER A 447 31.33 8.19 -14.31
C SER A 447 31.23 6.70 -14.60
N LYS A 448 32.35 5.99 -14.81
CA LYS A 448 32.35 4.52 -14.94
C LYS A 448 31.83 3.85 -13.67
N ASN A 449 32.26 4.33 -12.50
CA ASN A 449 31.83 3.79 -11.21
C ASN A 449 30.33 4.05 -11.00
N TYR A 450 29.83 5.26 -11.31
CA TYR A 450 28.40 5.55 -11.21
C TYR A 450 27.54 4.69 -12.13
N ILE A 451 27.98 4.43 -13.37
CA ILE A 451 27.28 3.54 -14.30
C ILE A 451 27.29 2.09 -13.78
N GLN A 452 28.42 1.62 -13.23
CA GLN A 452 28.53 0.29 -12.64
C GLN A 452 27.62 0.14 -11.42
N GLU A 453 27.61 1.11 -10.51
CA GLU A 453 26.71 1.13 -9.35
C GLU A 453 25.24 1.14 -9.77
N ALA A 454 24.87 1.95 -10.78
CA ALA A 454 23.52 1.96 -11.32
C ALA A 454 23.13 0.59 -11.92
N SER A 455 24.06 -0.09 -12.59
CA SER A 455 23.83 -1.44 -13.13
C SER A 455 23.65 -2.49 -12.03
N ILE A 456 24.39 -2.39 -10.92
CA ILE A 456 24.24 -3.29 -9.78
C ILE A 456 22.88 -3.04 -9.11
N ALA A 457 22.54 -1.76 -8.86
CA ALA A 457 21.25 -1.37 -8.30
C ALA A 457 20.07 -1.84 -9.16
N LEU A 458 20.21 -1.79 -10.49
CA LEU A 458 19.20 -2.30 -11.43
C LEU A 458 19.00 -3.82 -11.31
N SER A 459 20.06 -4.59 -11.04
CA SER A 459 19.93 -6.03 -10.78
C SER A 459 19.10 -6.27 -9.54
N PHE A 460 19.42 -5.60 -8.43
CA PHE A 460 18.63 -5.68 -7.21
C PHE A 460 17.17 -5.25 -7.43
N LEU A 461 16.93 -4.19 -8.21
CA LEU A 461 15.59 -3.72 -8.50
C LEU A 461 14.73 -4.82 -9.13
N LYS A 462 15.28 -5.57 -10.09
CA LYS A 462 14.57 -6.68 -10.74
C LYS A 462 14.21 -7.78 -9.74
N ASP A 463 15.13 -8.16 -8.87
CA ASP A 463 14.92 -9.21 -7.88
C ASP A 463 13.82 -8.84 -6.87
N TYR A 464 13.89 -7.61 -6.33
CA TYR A 464 12.88 -7.11 -5.40
C TYR A 464 11.55 -6.81 -6.06
N PHE A 465 11.54 -6.49 -7.36
CA PHE A 465 10.31 -6.25 -8.11
C PHE A 465 9.46 -7.51 -8.24
N GLU A 466 10.08 -8.70 -8.44
CA GLU A 466 9.34 -9.96 -8.40
C GLU A 466 8.72 -10.22 -7.03
N SER A 467 9.48 -9.96 -5.95
CA SER A 467 8.97 -10.08 -4.59
C SER A 467 7.81 -9.12 -4.32
N PHE A 468 7.91 -7.87 -4.79
CA PHE A 468 6.84 -6.89 -4.70
C PHE A 468 5.56 -7.39 -5.40
N LYS A 469 5.65 -7.88 -6.65
CA LYS A 469 4.48 -8.39 -7.38
C LYS A 469 3.80 -9.55 -6.68
N LEU A 470 4.58 -10.51 -6.15
CA LEU A 470 4.04 -11.66 -5.43
C LEU A 470 3.30 -11.23 -4.15
N ASN A 471 3.91 -10.36 -3.35
CA ASN A 471 3.30 -9.87 -2.10
C ASN A 471 2.10 -8.95 -2.37
N LEU A 472 2.12 -8.15 -3.44
CA LEU A 472 0.99 -7.30 -3.83
C LEU A 472 -0.22 -8.16 -4.23
N LYS A 473 0.00 -9.21 -5.02
CA LYS A 473 -1.06 -10.16 -5.39
C LYS A 473 -1.66 -10.83 -4.16
N TRP A 474 -0.84 -11.23 -3.19
CA TRP A 474 -1.33 -11.76 -1.93
C TRP A 474 -2.14 -10.71 -1.16
N SER A 475 -1.60 -9.50 -1.00
CA SER A 475 -2.23 -8.42 -0.23
C SER A 475 -3.58 -8.00 -0.82
N LYS A 476 -3.74 -7.94 -2.14
CA LYS A 476 -5.02 -7.66 -2.81
C LYS A 476 -6.16 -8.60 -2.42
N ASN A 477 -5.81 -9.83 -2.07
CA ASN A 477 -6.78 -10.86 -1.73
C ASN A 477 -7.01 -10.99 -0.21
N HIS A 478 -6.09 -10.49 0.62
CA HIS A 478 -6.09 -10.78 2.07
C HIS A 478 -5.93 -9.54 2.96
N LEU A 479 -5.53 -8.38 2.45
CA LEU A 479 -5.19 -7.21 3.26
C LEU A 479 -5.93 -5.96 2.74
N ASN A 480 -7.14 -5.72 3.23
CA ASN A 480 -7.95 -4.55 2.79
C ASN A 480 -7.60 -3.26 3.54
N TYR A 481 -7.04 -3.38 4.75
CA TYR A 481 -6.66 -2.25 5.60
C TYR A 481 -5.20 -2.39 6.04
N ALA A 482 -4.51 -1.25 6.13
CA ALA A 482 -3.13 -1.22 6.61
C ALA A 482 -3.02 -1.32 8.15
N TYR A 483 -4.12 -1.12 8.86
CA TYR A 483 -4.17 -1.09 10.32
C TYR A 483 -5.54 -1.61 10.80
N GLN A 484 -5.58 -2.33 11.92
CA GLN A 484 -6.82 -2.84 12.49
C GLN A 484 -6.75 -2.86 14.01
N LEU A 485 -7.79 -2.35 14.67
CA LEU A 485 -7.83 -2.29 16.13
C LEU A 485 -8.26 -3.63 16.74
N PRO A 486 -7.83 -3.96 17.97
CA PRO A 486 -8.45 -5.02 18.77
C PRO A 486 -9.93 -4.75 18.99
N TYR A 487 -10.68 -5.80 19.31
CA TYR A 487 -12.15 -5.76 19.43
C TYR A 487 -12.62 -4.70 20.42
N SER A 488 -12.00 -4.61 21.60
CA SER A 488 -12.39 -3.67 22.65
C SER A 488 -12.23 -2.20 22.26
N GLU A 489 -11.20 -1.87 21.45
CA GLU A 489 -10.98 -0.51 20.93
C GLU A 489 -11.78 -0.22 19.64
N SER A 490 -12.36 -1.27 19.06
CA SER A 490 -13.24 -1.24 17.89
C SER A 490 -14.72 -1.11 18.23
N ILE A 491 -15.08 -0.90 19.51
CA ILE A 491 -16.45 -0.73 19.97
C ILE A 491 -16.74 0.73 20.33
N ARG A 492 -17.93 1.19 19.96
CA ARG A 492 -18.57 2.39 20.50
C ARG A 492 -19.86 2.02 21.19
N GLN A 493 -20.11 2.61 22.35
CA GLN A 493 -21.35 2.38 23.09
C GLN A 493 -22.40 3.39 22.63
N TYR A 494 -23.61 2.91 22.37
CA TYR A 494 -24.75 3.74 21.99
C TYR A 494 -25.93 3.52 22.94
N THR A 495 -26.49 4.61 23.45
CA THR A 495 -27.66 4.58 24.33
C THR A 495 -28.92 4.46 23.50
N ILE A 496 -29.67 3.37 23.71
CA ILE A 496 -30.94 3.11 23.03
C ILE A 496 -32.14 3.63 23.82
N ASP A 497 -32.09 3.44 25.14
CA ASP A 497 -33.11 3.88 26.10
C ASP A 497 -32.43 4.32 27.40
N GLU A 498 -33.18 4.95 28.30
CA GLU A 498 -32.72 5.27 29.66
C GLU A 498 -32.13 4.01 30.34
N GLY A 499 -30.80 3.97 30.45
CA GLY A 499 -30.06 2.89 31.09
C GLY A 499 -29.74 1.65 30.22
N LYS A 500 -30.11 1.62 28.93
CA LYS A 500 -29.74 0.53 28.00
C LYS A 500 -28.71 0.99 26.97
N MET A 501 -27.52 0.40 27.04
CA MET A 501 -26.43 0.59 26.08
C MET A 501 -26.29 -0.62 25.18
N ILE A 502 -25.97 -0.39 23.92
CA ILE A 502 -25.49 -1.42 23.00
C ILE A 502 -24.05 -1.16 22.60
N ASP A 503 -23.31 -2.24 22.38
CA ASP A 503 -21.99 -2.19 21.77
C ASP A 503 -22.16 -2.17 20.24
N VAL A 504 -21.58 -1.17 19.59
CA VAL A 504 -21.54 -1.01 18.14
C VAL A 504 -20.10 -1.26 17.69
N PHE A 505 -19.87 -2.41 17.07
CA PHE A 505 -18.55 -2.83 16.63
C PHE A 505 -18.25 -2.35 15.21
N SER A 506 -17.03 -1.84 14.98
CA SER A 506 -16.48 -1.62 13.64
C SER A 506 -15.01 -2.02 13.53
N SER A 507 -14.76 -3.12 12.82
CA SER A 507 -13.41 -3.67 12.64
C SER A 507 -12.49 -2.73 11.88
N SER A 508 -13.00 -2.05 10.87
CA SER A 508 -12.20 -1.07 10.14
C SER A 508 -11.99 0.22 10.93
N SER A 509 -12.76 0.49 12.00
CA SER A 509 -12.60 1.65 12.90
C SER A 509 -12.27 2.93 12.14
N PHE A 510 -11.05 3.49 12.21
CA PHE A 510 -10.65 4.67 11.43
C PHE A 510 -9.87 4.35 10.14
N SER A 511 -9.48 3.09 9.91
CA SER A 511 -8.68 2.68 8.77
C SER A 511 -9.44 2.84 7.46
N LEU A 512 -8.75 3.38 6.46
CA LEU A 512 -9.27 3.54 5.10
C LEU A 512 -8.86 2.35 4.23
N PRO A 513 -9.73 1.90 3.30
CA PRO A 513 -9.40 0.80 2.39
C PRO A 513 -8.16 1.13 1.56
N ILE A 514 -7.30 0.15 1.30
CA ILE A 514 -6.09 0.34 0.49
C ILE A 514 -6.49 0.55 -0.98
N ASP A 515 -5.94 1.60 -1.58
CA ASP A 515 -6.01 1.84 -3.02
C ASP A 515 -4.93 1.00 -3.71
N PHE A 516 -5.36 -0.14 -4.24
CA PHE A 516 -4.47 -1.08 -4.92
C PHE A 516 -4.15 -0.69 -6.36
N GLU A 517 -5.00 0.13 -7.00
CA GLU A 517 -4.83 0.57 -8.39
C GLU A 517 -3.56 1.41 -8.53
N LYS A 518 -3.31 2.30 -7.56
CA LYS A 518 -2.05 3.04 -7.46
C LYS A 518 -0.79 2.16 -7.53
N TYR A 519 -0.84 0.95 -6.98
CA TYR A 519 0.31 0.04 -6.98
C TYR A 519 0.41 -0.79 -8.27
N ASP A 520 -0.69 -0.97 -9.00
CA ASP A 520 -0.66 -1.52 -10.36
C ASP A 520 -0.03 -0.51 -11.33
N ASP A 521 -0.36 0.77 -11.19
CA ASP A 521 0.28 1.84 -11.95
C ASP A 521 1.78 1.88 -11.67
N PHE A 522 2.18 1.67 -10.42
CA PHE A 522 3.59 1.56 -10.05
C PHE A 522 4.28 0.34 -10.69
N ILE A 523 3.59 -0.79 -10.87
CA ILE A 523 4.11 -1.94 -11.65
C ILE A 523 4.37 -1.52 -13.10
N ALA A 524 3.42 -0.83 -13.74
CA ALA A 524 3.58 -0.34 -15.10
C ALA A 524 4.77 0.63 -15.21
N PHE A 525 4.90 1.54 -14.24
CA PHE A 525 6.02 2.46 -14.12
C PHE A 525 7.37 1.73 -14.01
N ILE A 526 7.52 0.76 -13.10
CA ILE A 526 8.80 0.04 -12.95
C ILE A 526 9.20 -0.71 -14.21
N ASN A 527 8.24 -1.36 -14.90
CA ASN A 527 8.53 -2.06 -16.15
C ASN A 527 9.11 -1.10 -17.21
N ALA A 528 8.48 0.07 -17.37
CA ALA A 528 8.98 1.10 -18.28
C ALA A 528 10.34 1.67 -17.82
N PHE A 529 10.51 1.89 -16.51
CA PHE A 529 11.74 2.37 -15.90
C PHE A 529 12.93 1.43 -16.15
N ILE A 530 12.76 0.12 -15.89
CA ILE A 530 13.80 -0.89 -16.13
C ILE A 530 14.26 -0.84 -17.59
N LEU A 531 13.33 -0.86 -18.55
CA LEU A 531 13.65 -0.82 -19.97
C LEU A 531 14.36 0.47 -20.37
N ARG A 532 13.94 1.63 -19.83
CA ARG A 532 14.60 2.92 -20.05
C ARG A 532 16.05 2.87 -19.58
N ILE A 533 16.27 2.51 -18.32
CA ILE A 533 17.59 2.52 -17.68
C ILE A 533 18.54 1.52 -18.34
N GLU A 534 18.07 0.33 -18.73
CA GLU A 534 18.90 -0.63 -19.47
C GLU A 534 19.46 -0.05 -20.76
N ASN A 535 18.61 0.63 -21.53
CA ASN A 535 19.02 1.29 -22.77
C ASN A 535 19.98 2.46 -22.49
N GLU A 536 19.72 3.21 -21.42
CA GLU A 536 20.52 4.37 -21.04
C GLU A 536 21.91 3.97 -20.54
N ILE A 537 22.01 2.96 -19.67
CA ILE A 537 23.28 2.35 -19.23
C ILE A 537 24.05 1.82 -20.44
N LYS A 538 23.40 1.08 -21.34
CA LYS A 538 24.04 0.56 -22.55
C LYS A 538 24.57 1.69 -23.45
N SER A 539 23.80 2.76 -23.61
CA SER A 539 24.20 3.95 -24.37
C SER A 539 25.43 4.62 -23.73
N LEU A 540 25.40 4.85 -22.42
CA LEU A 540 26.49 5.47 -21.68
C LEU A 540 27.78 4.63 -21.74
N LEU A 541 27.68 3.31 -21.61
CA LEU A 541 28.82 2.40 -21.77
C LEU A 541 29.42 2.47 -23.19
N ASN A 542 28.57 2.52 -24.23
CA ASN A 542 29.02 2.67 -25.61
C ASN A 542 29.68 4.03 -25.85
N ILE A 543 29.14 5.11 -25.31
CA ILE A 543 29.74 6.45 -25.44
C ILE A 543 31.07 6.51 -24.70
N THR A 544 31.15 5.92 -23.50
CA THR A 544 32.38 5.91 -22.70
C THR A 544 33.49 5.15 -23.43
N SER A 545 33.18 3.99 -24.01
CA SER A 545 34.16 3.22 -24.79
C SER A 545 34.61 3.95 -26.06
N LEU A 546 33.70 4.64 -26.76
CA LEU A 546 34.06 5.50 -27.90
C LEU A 546 34.96 6.66 -27.48
N MET A 547 34.69 7.31 -26.34
CA MET A 547 35.52 8.40 -25.84
C MET A 547 36.93 7.94 -25.47
N GLU A 548 37.09 6.74 -24.91
CA GLU A 548 38.42 6.17 -24.65
C GLU A 548 39.21 5.96 -25.94
N ILE A 549 38.57 5.45 -26.99
CA ILE A 549 39.18 5.26 -28.30
C ILE A 549 39.61 6.62 -28.89
N TYR A 550 38.70 7.60 -28.94
CA TYR A 550 39.00 8.93 -29.47
C TYR A 550 39.99 9.72 -28.62
N GLY A 551 40.00 9.51 -27.30
CA GLY A 551 40.97 10.09 -26.38
C GLY A 551 42.38 9.62 -26.70
N GLY A 552 42.55 8.32 -26.90
CA GLY A 552 43.81 7.73 -27.34
C GLY A 552 44.26 8.23 -28.72
N GLU A 553 43.33 8.32 -29.69
CA GLU A 553 43.64 8.86 -31.03
C GLU A 553 44.05 10.33 -30.99
N LYS A 554 43.40 11.15 -30.16
CA LYS A 554 43.74 12.57 -29.98
C LYS A 554 45.14 12.73 -29.40
N GLU A 555 45.51 11.92 -28.41
CA GLU A 555 46.85 11.95 -27.83
C GLU A 555 47.91 11.53 -28.86
N ASN A 556 47.62 10.50 -29.65
CA ASN A 556 48.47 10.07 -30.76
C ASN A 556 48.64 11.17 -31.81
N LEU A 557 47.56 11.81 -32.26
CA LEU A 557 47.57 12.94 -33.20
C LEU A 557 48.35 14.14 -32.64
N HIS A 558 48.20 14.45 -31.35
CA HIS A 558 48.95 15.53 -30.73
C HIS A 558 50.46 15.24 -30.73
N ASN A 559 50.85 14.00 -30.46
CA ASN A 559 52.24 13.55 -30.54
C ASN A 559 52.77 13.59 -31.98
N GLU A 560 52.00 13.13 -32.97
CA GLU A 560 52.37 13.21 -34.39
C GLU A 560 52.54 14.66 -34.87
N ILE A 561 51.65 15.57 -34.47
CA ILE A 561 51.75 17.00 -34.79
C ILE A 561 53.01 17.59 -34.16
N LYS A 562 53.29 17.28 -32.89
CA LYS A 562 54.50 17.74 -32.19
C LYS A 562 55.76 17.25 -32.90
N ASP A 563 55.78 16.00 -33.34
CA ASP A 563 56.90 15.41 -34.07
C ASP A 563 57.06 15.99 -35.48
N ASN A 564 55.96 16.21 -36.20
CA ASN A 564 55.98 16.87 -37.51
C ASN A 564 56.42 18.33 -37.41
N PHE A 565 56.02 19.04 -36.35
CA PHE A 565 56.48 20.40 -36.09
C PHE A 565 57.99 20.46 -35.85
N LYS A 566 58.53 19.51 -35.06
CA LYS A 566 59.99 19.36 -34.86
C LYS A 566 60.71 19.13 -36.20
N LYS A 567 60.23 18.17 -37.02
CA LYS A 567 60.80 17.88 -38.35
C LYS A 567 60.75 19.08 -39.30
N ASN A 568 59.64 19.82 -39.31
CA ASN A 568 59.49 21.01 -40.17
C ASN A 568 60.44 22.14 -39.76
N ILE A 569 60.66 22.35 -38.45
CA ILE A 569 61.65 23.31 -37.96
C ILE A 569 63.06 22.88 -38.38
N GLU A 570 63.40 21.59 -38.27
CA GLU A 570 64.69 21.06 -38.74
C GLU A 570 64.88 21.30 -40.24
N LEU A 571 63.86 20.99 -41.05
CA LEU A 571 63.89 21.17 -42.50
C LEU A 571 64.07 22.64 -42.89
N LEU A 572 63.31 23.54 -42.25
CA LEU A 572 63.41 24.98 -42.47
C LEU A 572 64.81 25.49 -42.11
N GLY A 573 65.38 25.05 -40.99
CA GLY A 573 66.74 25.39 -40.57
C GLY A 573 67.80 24.97 -41.60
N ILE A 574 67.67 23.77 -42.18
CA ILE A 574 68.55 23.28 -43.25
C ILE A 574 68.37 24.11 -44.53
N PHE A 575 67.14 24.38 -44.97
CA PHE A 575 66.87 25.17 -46.17
C PHE A 575 67.37 26.60 -46.05
N SER A 576 67.13 27.27 -44.92
CA SER A 576 67.65 28.60 -44.65
C SER A 576 69.19 28.63 -44.70
N ALA A 577 69.85 27.58 -44.21
CA ALA A 577 71.29 27.50 -44.24
C ALA A 577 71.85 27.29 -45.66
N ILE A 578 71.19 26.47 -46.49
CA ILE A 578 71.53 26.30 -47.92
C ILE A 578 71.35 27.62 -48.66
N ILE A 579 70.24 28.33 -48.45
CA ILE A 579 69.97 29.63 -49.07
C ILE A 579 71.05 30.64 -48.66
N ALA A 580 71.36 30.74 -47.37
CA ALA A 580 72.40 31.62 -46.87
C ALA A 580 73.80 31.30 -47.45
N LEU A 581 74.12 30.01 -47.65
CA LEU A 581 75.36 29.57 -48.30
C LEU A 581 75.41 30.02 -49.76
N VAL A 582 74.31 29.83 -50.51
CA VAL A 582 74.22 30.19 -51.92
C VAL A 582 74.31 31.72 -52.11
N PHE A 583 73.52 32.49 -51.35
CA PHE A 583 73.57 33.96 -51.40
C PHE A 583 74.93 34.51 -50.94
N GLY A 584 75.48 33.98 -49.85
CA GLY A 584 76.80 34.36 -49.36
C GLY A 584 77.89 34.02 -50.38
N GLY A 585 77.85 32.84 -50.99
CA GLY A 585 78.76 32.42 -52.06
C GLY A 585 78.69 33.35 -53.27
N ILE A 586 77.49 33.65 -53.78
CA ILE A 586 77.28 34.58 -54.90
C ILE A 586 77.84 35.98 -54.58
N SER A 587 77.59 36.49 -53.38
CA SER A 587 78.08 37.81 -52.95
C SER A 587 79.60 37.89 -52.80
N THR A 588 80.26 36.74 -52.64
CA THR A 588 81.71 36.65 -52.47
C THR A 588 82.42 36.52 -53.82
N ILE A 589 81.80 35.83 -54.79
CA ILE A 589 82.31 35.66 -56.16
C ILE A 589 82.28 36.97 -56.96
N THR A 590 81.36 37.89 -56.65
CA THR A 590 81.21 39.18 -57.37
C THR A 590 82.20 40.27 -56.95
N LYS A 591 83.09 40.02 -55.98
CA LYS A 591 84.13 40.97 -55.54
C LYS A 591 85.50 40.57 -56.09
N ASP A 592 86.27 41.54 -56.61
CA ASP A 592 87.67 41.38 -57.06
C ASP A 592 88.61 41.14 -55.86
N VAL A 593 88.52 39.95 -55.27
CA VAL A 593 89.37 39.48 -54.17
C VAL A 593 90.15 38.27 -54.67
N LYS A 594 91.36 38.07 -54.15
CA LYS A 594 92.19 36.89 -54.47
C LYS A 594 91.43 35.59 -54.17
N PHE A 595 91.65 34.57 -55.00
CA PHE A 595 90.95 33.29 -54.90
C PHE A 595 91.10 32.64 -53.52
N GLU A 596 92.27 32.79 -52.88
CA GLU A 596 92.55 32.29 -51.55
C GLU A 596 91.63 32.90 -50.48
N ASP A 597 91.36 34.20 -50.57
CA ASP A 597 90.50 34.92 -49.64
C ASP A 597 89.01 34.60 -49.89
N GLN A 598 88.60 34.45 -51.16
CA GLN A 598 87.25 34.01 -51.51
C GLN A 598 86.97 32.59 -51.01
N PHE A 599 87.95 31.69 -51.14
CA PHE A 599 87.88 30.33 -50.63
C PHE A 599 87.81 30.31 -49.09
N LEU A 600 88.60 31.13 -48.42
CA LEU A 600 88.57 31.25 -46.96
C LEU A 600 87.22 31.77 -46.45
N ILE A 601 86.62 32.77 -47.12
CA ILE A 601 85.29 33.29 -46.80
C ILE A 601 84.23 32.21 -47.00
N LEU A 602 84.27 31.45 -48.10
CA LEU A 602 83.33 30.37 -48.38
C LEU A 602 83.43 29.24 -47.34
N VAL A 603 84.65 28.82 -46.99
CA VAL A 603 84.89 27.81 -45.94
C VAL A 603 84.42 28.31 -44.59
N THR A 604 84.70 29.58 -44.24
CA THR A 604 84.24 30.19 -42.98
C THR A 604 82.71 30.24 -42.92
N LEU A 605 82.05 30.65 -44.01
CA LEU A 605 80.59 30.69 -44.10
C LEU A 605 79.98 29.29 -43.98
N PHE A 606 80.54 28.30 -44.68
CA PHE A 606 80.11 26.90 -44.58
C PHE A 606 80.20 26.39 -43.14
N ILE A 607 81.32 26.66 -42.48
CA ILE A 607 81.54 26.25 -41.11
C ILE A 607 80.54 26.93 -40.14
N ILE A 608 80.29 28.24 -40.29
CA ILE A 608 79.29 28.96 -39.47
C ILE A 608 77.89 28.36 -39.67
N LEU A 609 77.51 28.07 -40.91
CA LEU A 609 76.21 27.50 -41.25
C LEU A 609 76.06 26.07 -40.75
N PHE A 610 77.09 25.24 -40.90
CA PHE A 610 77.12 23.89 -40.36
C PHE A 610 76.98 23.88 -38.84
N THR A 611 77.63 24.85 -38.17
CA THR A 611 77.50 25.05 -36.72
C THR A 611 76.07 25.44 -36.35
N PHE A 612 75.46 26.37 -37.09
CA PHE A 612 74.09 26.80 -36.85
C PHE A 612 73.07 25.66 -37.01
N ILE A 613 73.19 24.83 -38.06
CA ILE A 613 72.36 23.64 -38.25
C ILE A 613 72.53 22.65 -37.08
N THR A 614 73.78 22.43 -36.66
CA THR A 614 74.08 21.49 -35.58
C THR A 614 73.50 21.96 -34.24
N LEU A 615 73.54 23.26 -33.96
CA LEU A 615 72.89 23.87 -32.80
C LEU A 615 71.38 23.74 -32.85
N LEU A 616 70.78 24.06 -33.99
CA LEU A 616 69.33 24.01 -34.17
C LEU A 616 68.82 22.58 -33.96
N LYS A 617 69.53 21.57 -34.51
CA LYS A 617 69.24 20.15 -34.28
C LYS A 617 69.36 19.74 -32.81
N THR A 618 70.35 20.27 -32.10
CA THR A 618 70.57 19.96 -30.68
C THR A 618 69.53 20.63 -29.78
N TYR A 619 69.09 21.84 -30.15
CA TYR A 619 68.04 22.58 -29.46
C TYR A 619 66.65 21.97 -29.65
N VAL A 620 66.31 21.56 -30.87
CA VAL A 620 64.99 20.97 -31.20
C VAL A 620 64.81 19.56 -30.61
N ASN A 621 65.88 18.78 -30.46
CA ASN A 621 65.80 17.41 -29.93
C ASN A 621 65.81 17.33 -28.39
N ASN A 622 66.19 18.40 -27.67
CA ASN A 622 66.24 18.37 -26.22
C ASN A 622 65.00 19.04 -25.60
N ASP A 623 64.02 18.22 -25.24
CA ASP A 623 62.76 18.64 -24.57
C ASP A 623 62.94 18.97 -23.06
N LYS A 624 64.16 18.87 -22.49
CA LYS A 624 64.40 19.06 -21.05
C LYS A 624 65.20 20.33 -20.75
N GLU A 625 64.55 21.30 -20.10
CA GLU A 625 65.12 22.60 -19.69
C GLU A 625 66.43 22.51 -18.87
N LYS A 626 66.76 21.35 -18.29
CA LYS A 626 67.92 21.18 -17.39
C LYS A 626 69.28 21.00 -18.09
N ASP A 627 69.35 20.81 -19.41
CA ASP A 627 70.63 20.59 -20.13
C ASP A 627 71.12 21.79 -20.97
N VAL A 628 70.43 22.93 -20.93
CA VAL A 628 70.78 24.13 -21.72
C VAL A 628 72.20 24.63 -21.42
N PHE A 629 72.63 24.59 -20.17
CA PHE A 629 73.98 25.03 -19.77
C PHE A 629 75.10 24.10 -20.26
N LYS A 630 74.86 22.79 -20.37
CA LYS A 630 75.84 21.85 -20.93
C LYS A 630 75.99 22.03 -22.44
N ILE A 631 74.88 22.30 -23.14
CA ILE A 631 74.87 22.56 -24.58
C ILE A 631 75.59 23.88 -24.90
N LEU A 632 75.35 24.94 -24.12
CA LEU A 632 76.07 26.22 -24.22
C LEU A 632 77.57 26.05 -23.97
N GLY A 633 77.95 25.22 -22.99
CA GLY A 633 79.36 24.91 -22.70
C GLY A 633 80.05 24.17 -23.85
N LEU A 634 79.42 23.13 -24.40
CA LEU A 634 79.91 22.40 -25.58
C LEU A 634 80.02 23.31 -26.81
N PHE A 635 79.06 24.23 -26.99
CA PHE A 635 79.10 25.21 -28.07
C PHE A 635 80.30 26.16 -27.95
N PHE A 636 80.61 26.66 -26.76
CA PHE A 636 81.77 27.52 -26.54
C PHE A 636 83.10 26.82 -26.85
N VAL A 637 83.24 25.56 -26.41
CA VAL A 637 84.43 24.75 -26.71
C VAL A 637 84.58 24.52 -28.22
N TYR A 638 83.47 24.23 -28.90
CA TYR A 638 83.45 24.05 -30.35
C TYR A 638 83.83 25.34 -31.10
N LEU A 639 83.33 26.49 -30.66
CA LEU A 639 83.63 27.80 -31.27
C LEU A 639 85.11 28.17 -31.13
N ILE A 640 85.74 27.86 -29.99
CA ILE A 640 87.19 28.05 -29.76
C ILE A 640 88.00 27.16 -30.72
N PHE A 641 87.61 25.90 -30.89
CA PHE A 641 88.26 24.98 -31.81
C PHE A 641 88.17 25.45 -33.27
N LEU A 642 87.02 25.98 -33.65
CA LEU A 642 86.70 26.46 -34.99
C LEU A 642 87.47 27.73 -35.35
N VAL A 643 87.55 28.69 -34.42
CA VAL A 643 88.43 29.88 -34.55
C VAL A 643 89.89 29.46 -34.69
N SER A 644 90.33 28.45 -33.92
CA SER A 644 91.69 27.93 -34.01
C SER A 644 91.99 27.33 -35.39
N ILE A 645 91.05 26.58 -35.98
CA ILE A 645 91.17 26.05 -37.35
C ILE A 645 91.25 27.18 -38.38
N ILE A 646 90.38 28.19 -38.28
CA ILE A 646 90.38 29.34 -39.22
C ILE A 646 91.70 30.11 -39.13
N VAL A 647 92.23 30.32 -37.92
CA VAL A 647 93.52 30.99 -37.70
C VAL A 647 94.67 30.17 -38.30
N ILE A 648 94.67 28.84 -38.12
CA ILE A 648 95.66 27.94 -38.72
C ILE A 648 95.57 27.96 -40.25
N LEU A 649 94.36 27.89 -40.82
CA LEU A 649 94.14 27.95 -42.28
C LEU A 649 94.58 29.29 -42.86
N SER A 650 94.27 30.40 -42.19
CA SER A 650 94.71 31.75 -42.59
C SER A 650 96.24 31.88 -42.55
N PHE A 651 96.88 31.27 -41.55
CA PHE A 651 98.34 31.27 -41.42
C PHE A 651 99.01 30.42 -42.51
N VAL A 652 98.47 29.25 -42.82
CA VAL A 652 98.96 28.37 -43.89
C VAL A 652 98.79 28.99 -45.28
N LEU A 653 97.65 29.66 -45.54
CA LEU A 653 97.40 30.34 -46.81
C LEU A 653 98.25 31.60 -47.01
N LYS A 654 98.69 32.27 -45.93
CA LYS A 654 99.63 33.42 -45.99
C LYS A 654 101.09 33.04 -46.20
N LEU A 655 101.45 31.78 -45.96
CA LEU A 655 102.80 31.22 -46.13
C LEU A 655 103.05 30.66 -47.54
N ARG A 656 102.00 30.57 -48.36
CA ARG A 656 102.06 30.34 -49.81
C ARG A 656 101.86 31.67 -50.53
#